data_AF-A0A2U2CM21-F1
#
_entry.id   AF-A0A2U2CM21-F1
#
_cell.length_a   1.000
_cell.length_b   1.000
_cell.length_c   1.000
_cell.angle_alpha   90.00
_cell.angle_beta   90.00
_cell.angle_gamma   90.00
#
_symmetry.space_group_name_H-M   'P 1'
#
loop_
_entity.id
_entity.type
_entity.pdbx_description
1 polymer ?
#
loop_
_entity_poly.entity_id
_entity_poly.type
_entity_poly.pdbx_seq_one_letter_code
_entity_poly.pdbx_strand_id
1 'polypeptide(L)'
;MSFRKTYLTKPVFNWARGVLPTLSDTESEAITSGDVHFEAELFSGNPDWTMLRSMRAPRLTEEEQAFIDGLCREFCDILDEWDINTRTADLPPRAWDFLRENGFFGMIIPKEHGGLGFSAYAHSEVVRYISSHSVVGAVTVMVPNSLGPGELILQFGTEAQRQHWLPRLARGEELPAFGLTSEEAGSDASAMVDDGVVCKGKWKGKTVLGIRLNWSKRYITLAPVCTVLGLAFKLRDPDGLLGEQDEIGITCALVPTDLPGVEIGRRHLPSGSMFMNGPTSGKDVFIPVDHIIGGAEYAGRGWMMLMSALAAGRGISLPSLSAAGAALSAHTTGAYARIRKQFDLPIGLFGGVQEPMARIAAHAYTIDAGRRLTTAALDEGHKLAVISAIMKYHATTRMREAIGDAMDVHSGKAVIDGRLNYLQNHYRALPIGITVEGANIVTRTLIIFGQGAIRAHPYLLDEMQALSEPDPDKSLDAFDRHFWAHVGHSTRTFFRAWWTAWTGRGRVPENAGDVGPIYARLSRWSAAFAVTADMALLTLGGALKRKEMISGRLGDALSEMYLLAAVLKRWEDDGRHSEDLPLVRYAAETGFARIGRALDETIANLPARWVGWLLRPLLRPGAHGCGPTDDLTEACAMMIYHPSATRDRLIGQLHRAAEDSGPGRLATAYQQVVEAEPLAKRLRDLGTSLDKAREAGVLSDAEYDQLQRAEEAVQKVVAVDEFTPEELARLFPDLERAPDISVQKEVAE
;
A
#
# COMPACT_ATOMS: atom_id res chain seq x y z
N MET A 1 -40.72 18.47 28.60
CA MET A 1 -39.86 18.80 27.43
C MET A 1 -39.33 20.21 27.59
N SER A 2 -38.04 20.45 27.35
CA SER A 2 -37.44 21.79 27.42
C SER A 2 -37.82 22.65 26.21
N PHE A 3 -37.82 23.98 26.34
CA PHE A 3 -38.07 24.92 25.24
C PHE A 3 -37.17 24.63 24.03
N ARG A 4 -35.88 24.34 24.29
CA ARG A 4 -34.90 23.92 23.27
C ARG A 4 -35.38 22.68 22.51
N LYS A 5 -35.76 21.62 23.22
CA LYS A 5 -36.17 20.35 22.61
C LYS A 5 -37.39 20.55 21.70
N THR A 6 -38.38 21.31 22.17
CA THR A 6 -39.64 21.52 21.45
C THR A 6 -39.52 22.42 20.23
N TYR A 7 -38.81 23.55 20.33
CA TYR A 7 -38.83 24.60 19.31
C TYR A 7 -37.59 24.67 18.44
N LEU A 8 -36.45 24.12 18.88
CA LEU A 8 -35.20 24.15 18.12
C LEU A 8 -34.83 22.75 17.62
N THR A 9 -34.81 21.75 18.50
CA THR A 9 -34.36 20.41 18.14
C THR A 9 -35.38 19.64 17.33
N LYS A 10 -36.66 19.64 17.72
CA LYS A 10 -37.71 18.87 17.04
C LYS A 10 -37.88 19.21 15.55
N PRO A 11 -37.82 20.48 15.10
CA PRO A 11 -37.81 20.80 13.67
C PRO A 11 -36.60 20.23 12.92
N VAL A 12 -35.41 20.36 13.51
CA VAL A 12 -34.16 19.83 12.92
C VAL A 12 -34.18 18.31 12.87
N PHE A 13 -34.63 17.64 13.92
CA PHE A 13 -34.81 16.20 13.99
C PHE A 13 -35.72 15.67 12.88
N ASN A 14 -36.86 16.34 12.65
CA ASN A 14 -37.81 15.96 11.60
C ASN A 14 -37.20 16.12 10.20
N TRP A 15 -36.42 17.18 9.97
CA TRP A 15 -35.70 17.38 8.73
C TRP A 15 -34.57 16.34 8.55
N ALA A 16 -33.76 16.12 9.59
CA ALA A 16 -32.64 15.20 9.60
C ALA A 16 -33.07 13.76 9.28
N ARG A 17 -34.20 13.31 9.83
CA ARG A 17 -34.80 11.99 9.52
C ARG A 17 -35.20 11.82 8.05
N GLY A 18 -35.46 12.92 7.33
CA GLY A 18 -35.79 12.90 5.90
C GLY A 18 -34.59 13.05 4.96
N VAL A 19 -33.41 13.43 5.47
CA VAL A 19 -32.24 13.83 4.66
C VAL A 19 -30.99 13.00 4.96
N LEU A 20 -30.81 12.56 6.19
CA LEU A 20 -29.71 11.67 6.55
C LEU A 20 -30.02 10.26 6.02
N PRO A 21 -29.05 9.61 5.37
CA PRO A 21 -29.26 8.29 4.80
C PRO A 21 -29.48 7.26 5.93
N THR A 22 -30.52 6.44 5.78
CA THR A 22 -30.62 5.17 6.51
C THR A 22 -29.48 4.27 6.04
N LEU A 23 -28.66 3.78 6.97
CA LEU A 23 -27.63 2.79 6.65
C LEU A 23 -28.32 1.48 6.26
N SER A 24 -27.98 0.91 5.11
CA SER A 24 -28.34 -0.50 4.84
C SER A 24 -27.66 -1.42 5.85
N ASP A 25 -28.20 -2.62 6.07
CA ASP A 25 -27.60 -3.60 7.00
C ASP A 25 -26.14 -3.89 6.61
N THR A 26 -25.85 -4.04 5.33
CA THR A 26 -24.49 -4.21 4.79
C THR A 26 -23.57 -3.01 5.03
N GLU A 27 -24.08 -1.77 4.95
CA GLU A 27 -23.29 -0.56 5.24
C GLU A 27 -23.06 -0.41 6.75
N SER A 28 -24.06 -0.74 7.57
CA SER A 28 -23.97 -0.74 9.02
C SER A 28 -22.92 -1.74 9.51
N GLU A 29 -22.92 -2.96 8.98
CA GLU A 29 -21.89 -3.98 9.26
C GLU A 29 -20.48 -3.53 8.84
N ALA A 30 -20.36 -2.91 7.65
CA ALA A 30 -19.08 -2.36 7.20
C ALA A 30 -18.59 -1.21 8.10
N ILE A 31 -19.49 -0.37 8.61
CA ILE A 31 -19.21 0.78 9.50
C ILE A 31 -19.05 0.39 10.98
N THR A 32 -19.39 -0.84 11.37
CA THR A 32 -19.21 -1.33 12.74
C THR A 32 -18.01 -2.29 12.89
N SER A 33 -17.57 -2.95 11.81
CA SER A 33 -16.52 -3.99 11.83
C SER A 33 -15.05 -3.52 12.00
N GLY A 34 -14.79 -2.23 12.16
CA GLY A 34 -13.46 -1.62 12.18
C GLY A 34 -13.39 -0.36 13.04
N ASP A 35 -12.18 -0.05 13.52
CA ASP A 35 -11.87 1.02 14.45
C ASP A 35 -11.39 2.28 13.73
N VAL A 36 -11.45 3.41 14.45
CA VAL A 36 -10.70 4.62 14.10
C VAL A 36 -9.55 4.82 15.06
N HIS A 37 -8.49 5.45 14.57
CA HIS A 37 -7.29 5.73 15.36
C HIS A 37 -6.92 7.23 15.22
N PHE A 38 -5.66 7.54 14.98
CA PHE A 38 -5.13 8.91 14.93
C PHE A 38 -5.73 9.76 13.80
N GLU A 39 -6.28 9.16 12.76
CA GLU A 39 -7.04 9.87 11.75
C GLU A 39 -8.31 10.54 12.30
N ALA A 40 -8.90 10.02 13.39
CA ALA A 40 -10.01 10.70 14.08
C ALA A 40 -9.59 11.99 14.78
N GLU A 41 -8.40 11.99 15.38
CA GLU A 41 -7.80 13.19 15.96
C GLU A 41 -7.59 14.28 14.90
N LEU A 42 -7.11 13.89 13.71
CA LEU A 42 -6.97 14.79 12.56
C LEU A 42 -8.33 15.27 12.02
N PHE A 43 -9.34 14.40 12.03
CA PHE A 43 -10.69 14.74 11.57
C PHE A 43 -11.38 15.73 12.51
N SER A 44 -11.17 15.61 13.83
CA SER A 44 -11.78 16.47 14.87
C SER A 44 -11.36 17.95 14.78
N GLY A 45 -10.30 18.24 14.03
CA GLY A 45 -9.75 19.58 13.94
C GLY A 45 -8.92 20.03 15.15
N ASN A 46 -8.65 19.14 16.12
CA ASN A 46 -7.84 19.44 17.32
C ASN A 46 -6.96 18.25 17.74
N PRO A 47 -6.01 17.83 16.91
CA PRO A 47 -5.30 16.58 17.12
C PRO A 47 -4.55 16.57 18.46
N ASP A 48 -4.71 15.49 19.23
CA ASP A 48 -3.88 15.22 20.38
C ASP A 48 -2.55 14.58 19.99
N TRP A 49 -1.53 15.43 19.85
CA TRP A 49 -0.17 15.00 19.56
C TRP A 49 0.43 14.10 20.64
N THR A 50 -0.12 14.10 21.86
CA THR A 50 0.34 13.21 22.94
C THR A 50 0.07 11.75 22.57
N MET A 51 -1.14 11.46 22.06
CA MET A 51 -1.52 10.13 21.56
C MET A 51 -0.54 9.65 20.49
N LEU A 52 -0.26 10.45 19.46
CA LEU A 52 0.68 10.08 18.40
C LEU A 52 2.07 9.77 18.96
N ARG A 53 2.58 10.61 19.85
CA ARG A 53 3.92 10.46 20.42
C ARG A 53 4.04 9.32 21.41
N SER A 54 2.95 8.92 22.06
CA SER A 54 2.93 7.78 23.00
C SER A 54 2.81 6.42 22.31
N MET A 55 2.42 6.37 21.03
CA MET A 55 2.35 5.11 20.28
C MET A 55 3.71 4.41 20.27
N ARG A 56 3.69 3.10 20.50
CA ARG A 56 4.94 2.33 20.57
C ARG A 56 5.59 2.29 19.19
N ALA A 57 6.89 2.58 19.12
CA ALA A 57 7.65 2.38 17.89
C ALA A 57 7.65 0.88 17.52
N PRO A 58 7.38 0.51 16.26
CA PRO A 58 7.41 -0.88 15.86
C PRO A 58 8.86 -1.39 15.93
N ARG A 59 9.02 -2.62 16.44
CA ARG A 59 10.32 -3.28 16.64
C ARG A 59 10.19 -4.75 16.28
N LEU A 60 11.22 -5.28 15.65
CA LEU A 60 11.36 -6.72 15.41
C LEU A 60 11.90 -7.38 16.68
N THR A 61 11.39 -8.56 16.99
CA THR A 61 12.03 -9.50 17.92
C THR A 61 13.30 -10.08 17.31
N GLU A 62 14.15 -10.70 18.13
CA GLU A 62 15.38 -11.36 17.65
C GLU A 62 15.07 -12.47 16.63
N GLU A 63 13.98 -13.21 16.84
CA GLU A 63 13.53 -14.28 15.94
C GLU A 63 13.05 -13.73 14.59
N GLU A 64 12.23 -12.67 14.60
CA GLU A 64 11.77 -12.01 13.37
C GLU A 64 12.95 -11.40 12.60
N GLN A 65 13.91 -10.78 13.30
CA GLN A 65 15.11 -10.22 12.69
C GLN A 65 15.98 -11.33 12.07
N ALA A 66 16.19 -12.44 12.78
CA ALA A 66 16.96 -13.59 12.27
C ALA A 66 16.29 -14.22 11.04
N PHE A 67 14.95 -14.26 10.99
CA PHE A 67 14.20 -14.74 9.83
C PHE A 67 14.48 -13.87 8.60
N ILE A 68 14.48 -12.55 8.75
CA ILE A 68 14.75 -11.60 7.67
C ILE A 68 16.22 -11.69 7.21
N ASP A 69 17.16 -11.67 8.15
CA ASP A 69 18.60 -11.65 7.82
C ASP A 69 19.10 -12.96 7.21
N GLY A 70 18.49 -14.09 7.60
CA GLY A 70 18.83 -15.44 7.14
C GLY A 70 17.89 -15.96 6.05
N LEU A 71 16.67 -16.31 6.42
CA LEU A 71 15.75 -17.06 5.55
C LEU A 71 15.24 -16.22 4.37
N CYS A 72 14.92 -14.94 4.56
CA CYS A 72 14.53 -14.08 3.43
C CYS A 72 15.68 -13.87 2.44
N ARG A 73 16.92 -13.77 2.93
CA ARG A 73 18.12 -13.71 2.08
C ARG A 73 18.26 -14.98 1.25
N GLU A 74 18.26 -16.14 1.89
CA GLU A 74 18.42 -17.42 1.20
C GLU A 74 17.29 -17.63 0.18
N PHE A 75 16.05 -17.28 0.52
CA PHE A 75 14.95 -17.31 -0.43
C PHE A 75 15.23 -16.43 -1.66
N CYS A 76 15.62 -15.17 -1.46
CA CYS A 76 15.94 -14.26 -2.57
C CYS A 76 17.08 -14.79 -3.44
N ASP A 77 18.11 -15.40 -2.85
CA ASP A 77 19.26 -15.94 -3.58
C ASP A 77 18.91 -17.16 -4.45
N ILE A 78 17.79 -17.84 -4.18
CA ILE A 78 17.25 -18.91 -5.05
C ILE A 78 16.52 -18.31 -6.27
N LEU A 79 16.05 -17.08 -6.20
CA LEU A 79 15.18 -16.46 -7.22
C LEU A 79 15.98 -15.76 -8.32
N ASP A 80 15.64 -16.13 -9.55
CA ASP A 80 16.07 -15.44 -10.77
C ASP A 80 14.87 -14.83 -11.49
N GLU A 81 14.62 -13.55 -11.24
CA GLU A 81 13.44 -12.85 -11.74
C GLU A 81 13.37 -12.78 -13.28
N TRP A 82 14.52 -12.77 -13.97
CA TRP A 82 14.54 -12.79 -15.43
C TRP A 82 14.12 -14.16 -15.97
N ASP A 83 14.65 -15.24 -15.41
CA ASP A 83 14.29 -16.60 -15.79
C ASP A 83 12.81 -16.91 -15.49
N ILE A 84 12.34 -16.49 -14.32
CA ILE A 84 10.93 -16.58 -13.91
C ILE A 84 10.02 -15.90 -14.94
N ASN A 85 10.33 -14.67 -15.34
CA ASN A 85 9.43 -13.90 -16.19
C ASN A 85 9.53 -14.22 -17.69
N THR A 86 10.63 -14.82 -18.16
CA THR A 86 10.87 -15.03 -19.60
C THR A 86 10.93 -16.49 -20.04
N ARG A 87 11.18 -17.43 -19.13
CA ARG A 87 11.43 -18.84 -19.48
C ARG A 87 10.57 -19.83 -18.70
N THR A 88 10.63 -19.79 -17.37
CA THR A 88 9.94 -20.81 -16.56
C THR A 88 8.48 -20.47 -16.32
N ALA A 89 8.13 -19.18 -16.38
CA ALA A 89 6.84 -18.63 -15.99
C ALA A 89 6.42 -19.00 -14.55
N ASP A 90 7.31 -19.48 -13.69
CA ASP A 90 7.01 -19.91 -12.32
C ASP A 90 8.26 -19.80 -11.45
N LEU A 91 8.08 -19.77 -10.14
CA LEU A 91 9.17 -19.96 -9.19
C LEU A 91 9.84 -21.33 -9.43
N PRO A 92 11.16 -21.43 -9.27
CA PRO A 92 11.83 -22.72 -9.37
C PRO A 92 11.30 -23.68 -8.29
N PRO A 93 11.22 -25.00 -8.54
CA PRO A 93 10.68 -25.97 -7.57
C PRO A 93 11.29 -25.87 -6.17
N ARG A 94 12.63 -25.67 -6.10
CA ARG A 94 13.34 -25.46 -4.83
C ARG A 94 12.83 -24.24 -4.05
N ALA A 95 12.41 -23.16 -4.71
CA ALA A 95 11.84 -22.01 -4.04
C ALA A 95 10.48 -22.33 -3.42
N TRP A 96 9.63 -23.09 -4.11
CA TRP A 96 8.37 -23.57 -3.55
C TRP A 96 8.58 -24.45 -2.32
N ASP A 97 9.53 -25.38 -2.38
CA ASP A 97 9.87 -26.26 -1.25
C ASP A 97 10.43 -25.44 -0.07
N PHE A 98 11.33 -24.50 -0.35
CA PHE A 98 11.91 -23.61 0.66
C PHE A 98 10.85 -22.81 1.42
N LEU A 99 9.85 -22.26 0.72
CA LEU A 99 8.75 -21.52 1.34
C LEU A 99 7.94 -22.38 2.33
N ARG A 100 7.69 -23.66 1.98
CA ARG A 100 6.96 -24.61 2.84
C ARG A 100 7.78 -25.01 4.06
N GLU A 101 9.03 -25.41 3.83
CA GLU A 101 9.92 -25.93 4.87
C GLU A 101 10.24 -24.87 5.95
N ASN A 102 10.28 -23.60 5.56
CA ASN A 102 10.68 -22.50 6.43
C ASN A 102 9.52 -21.61 6.90
N GLY A 103 8.26 -22.04 6.71
CA GLY A 103 7.10 -21.39 7.33
C GLY A 103 6.66 -20.06 6.71
N PHE A 104 7.07 -19.75 5.47
CA PHE A 104 6.69 -18.49 4.80
C PHE A 104 5.18 -18.38 4.53
N PHE A 105 4.44 -19.49 4.47
CA PHE A 105 2.98 -19.48 4.29
C PHE A 105 2.19 -19.37 5.60
N GLY A 106 2.88 -19.39 6.75
CA GLY A 106 2.28 -19.38 8.09
C GLY A 106 2.82 -18.30 9.01
N MET A 107 3.26 -17.15 8.47
CA MET A 107 3.89 -16.09 9.27
C MET A 107 2.93 -15.54 10.33
N ILE A 108 1.67 -15.28 9.96
CA ILE A 108 0.66 -14.71 10.87
C ILE A 108 -0.02 -15.77 11.76
N ILE A 109 0.15 -17.05 11.43
CA ILE A 109 -0.51 -18.13 12.18
C ILE A 109 0.19 -18.29 13.53
N PRO A 110 -0.55 -18.32 14.67
CA PRO A 110 0.04 -18.50 15.98
C PRO A 110 0.89 -19.77 16.10
N LYS A 111 1.93 -19.71 16.94
CA LYS A 111 2.85 -20.83 17.16
C LYS A 111 2.18 -22.10 17.67
N GLU A 112 1.10 -21.97 18.46
CA GLU A 112 0.30 -23.11 18.94
C GLU A 112 -0.35 -23.91 17.80
N HIS A 113 -0.55 -23.29 16.64
CA HIS A 113 -1.02 -23.92 15.42
C HIS A 113 0.13 -24.24 14.45
N GLY A 114 1.39 -24.11 14.87
CA GLY A 114 2.57 -24.44 14.05
C GLY A 114 3.00 -23.36 13.06
N GLY A 115 2.47 -22.14 13.17
CA GLY A 115 2.98 -20.97 12.43
C GLY A 115 4.07 -20.21 13.17
N LEU A 116 4.45 -19.03 12.67
CA LEU A 116 5.52 -18.21 13.26
C LEU A 116 5.01 -17.20 14.29
N GLY A 117 3.74 -16.78 14.20
CA GLY A 117 3.14 -15.78 15.07
C GLY A 117 3.80 -14.40 14.96
N PHE A 118 4.24 -14.03 13.76
CA PHE A 118 4.90 -12.75 13.49
C PHE A 118 3.94 -11.57 13.64
N SER A 119 4.50 -10.46 14.12
CA SER A 119 3.83 -9.16 14.16
C SER A 119 3.46 -8.66 12.75
N ALA A 120 2.51 -7.73 12.69
CA ALA A 120 2.18 -7.01 11.45
C ALA A 120 3.42 -6.27 10.92
N TYR A 121 4.26 -5.74 11.81
CA TYR A 121 5.52 -5.12 11.42
C TYR A 121 6.52 -6.14 10.82
N ALA A 122 6.70 -7.31 11.42
CA ALA A 122 7.58 -8.34 10.86
C ALA A 122 7.08 -8.87 9.51
N HIS A 123 5.78 -9.13 9.36
CA HIS A 123 5.19 -9.44 8.06
C HIS A 123 5.49 -8.32 7.04
N SER A 124 5.35 -7.07 7.44
CA SER A 124 5.67 -5.92 6.60
C SER A 124 7.15 -5.87 6.16
N GLU A 125 8.09 -6.12 7.07
CA GLU A 125 9.52 -6.16 6.76
C GLU A 125 9.90 -7.35 5.86
N VAL A 126 9.33 -8.54 6.08
CA VAL A 126 9.55 -9.71 5.22
C VAL A 126 9.12 -9.41 3.78
N VAL A 127 7.91 -8.85 3.59
CA VAL A 127 7.41 -8.50 2.25
C VAL A 127 8.26 -7.40 1.63
N ARG A 128 8.65 -6.38 2.40
CA ARG A 128 9.52 -5.30 1.92
C ARG A 128 10.89 -5.84 1.48
N TYR A 129 11.48 -6.75 2.26
CA TYR A 129 12.76 -7.38 1.95
C TYR A 129 12.70 -8.15 0.64
N ILE A 130 11.76 -9.11 0.52
CA ILE A 130 11.63 -9.96 -0.66
C ILE A 130 11.28 -9.12 -1.89
N SER A 131 10.35 -8.17 -1.76
CA SER A 131 9.92 -7.33 -2.87
C SER A 131 11.06 -6.48 -3.44
N SER A 132 12.06 -6.11 -2.64
CA SER A 132 13.21 -5.35 -3.14
C SER A 132 14.07 -6.12 -4.15
N HIS A 133 13.93 -7.45 -4.18
CA HIS A 133 14.60 -8.36 -5.11
C HIS A 133 13.63 -8.96 -6.14
N SER A 134 12.53 -9.55 -5.69
CA SER A 134 11.55 -10.27 -6.53
C SER A 134 10.11 -9.91 -6.17
N VAL A 135 9.41 -9.27 -7.11
CA VAL A 135 7.97 -8.98 -6.97
C VAL A 135 7.15 -10.27 -7.02
N VAL A 136 7.53 -11.23 -7.87
CA VAL A 136 6.85 -12.53 -7.99
C VAL A 136 6.95 -13.35 -6.69
N GLY A 137 8.14 -13.41 -6.09
CA GLY A 137 8.35 -14.05 -4.79
C GLY A 137 7.55 -13.37 -3.68
N ALA A 138 7.56 -12.03 -3.62
CA ALA A 138 6.83 -11.28 -2.61
C ALA A 138 5.32 -11.53 -2.70
N VAL A 139 4.72 -11.45 -3.89
CA VAL A 139 3.27 -11.70 -4.08
C VAL A 139 2.89 -13.13 -3.67
N THR A 140 3.75 -14.11 -3.95
CA THR A 140 3.55 -15.52 -3.56
C THR A 140 3.49 -15.68 -2.04
N VAL A 141 4.34 -14.95 -1.30
CA VAL A 141 4.37 -14.95 0.18
C VAL A 141 3.22 -14.12 0.78
N MET A 142 2.82 -13.03 0.13
CA MET A 142 1.82 -12.10 0.66
C MET A 142 0.43 -12.74 0.82
N VAL A 143 -0.04 -13.51 -0.17
CA VAL A 143 -1.44 -13.96 -0.20
C VAL A 143 -1.80 -14.89 0.96
N PRO A 144 -1.02 -15.94 1.29
CA PRO A 144 -1.33 -16.81 2.43
C PRO A 144 -1.34 -16.09 3.78
N ASN A 145 -0.66 -14.94 3.89
CA ASN A 145 -0.48 -14.17 5.12
C ASN A 145 -1.33 -12.88 5.19
N SER A 146 -2.25 -12.65 4.26
CA SER A 146 -3.10 -11.47 4.25
C SER A 146 -4.55 -11.81 3.88
N LEU A 147 -4.89 -11.75 2.59
CA LEU A 147 -6.20 -12.08 2.05
C LEU A 147 -6.32 -13.59 1.80
N GLY A 148 -6.35 -14.37 2.89
CA GLY A 148 -6.41 -15.82 2.82
C GLY A 148 -7.40 -16.46 3.82
N PRO A 149 -7.82 -17.70 3.55
CA PRO A 149 -8.40 -18.63 4.53
C PRO A 149 -7.77 -18.60 5.91
N GLY A 150 -6.44 -18.47 6.02
CA GLY A 150 -5.74 -18.42 7.31
C GLY A 150 -6.26 -17.33 8.24
N GLU A 151 -6.26 -16.08 7.77
CA GLU A 151 -6.76 -14.92 8.53
C GLU A 151 -8.24 -15.07 8.92
N LEU A 152 -9.07 -15.53 7.98
CA LEU A 152 -10.50 -15.72 8.24
C LEU A 152 -10.77 -16.83 9.26
N ILE A 153 -9.98 -17.92 9.23
CA ILE A 153 -10.10 -19.02 10.19
C ILE A 153 -9.61 -18.58 11.58
N LEU A 154 -8.56 -17.75 11.65
CA LEU A 154 -8.10 -17.17 12.92
C LEU A 154 -9.19 -16.32 13.58
N GLN A 155 -9.85 -15.46 12.80
CA GLN A 155 -10.87 -14.55 13.34
C GLN A 155 -12.23 -15.23 13.59
N PHE A 156 -12.66 -16.12 12.69
CA PHE A 156 -14.06 -16.59 12.65
C PHE A 156 -14.20 -18.10 12.63
N GLY A 157 -13.12 -18.86 12.45
CA GLY A 157 -13.17 -20.31 12.32
C GLY A 157 -13.75 -20.99 13.56
N THR A 158 -14.38 -22.15 13.38
CA THR A 158 -14.71 -23.02 14.51
C THR A 158 -13.44 -23.65 15.08
N GLU A 159 -13.52 -24.19 16.31
CA GLU A 159 -12.37 -24.87 16.90
C GLU A 159 -11.89 -26.06 16.06
N ALA A 160 -12.83 -26.83 15.51
CA ALA A 160 -12.51 -27.93 14.60
C ALA A 160 -11.82 -27.44 13.31
N GLN A 161 -12.26 -26.30 12.77
CA GLN A 161 -11.60 -25.69 11.60
C GLN A 161 -10.20 -25.20 11.92
N ARG A 162 -10.00 -24.52 13.05
CA ARG A 162 -8.68 -24.07 13.51
C ARG A 162 -7.71 -25.24 13.64
N GLN A 163 -8.11 -26.29 14.35
CA GLN A 163 -7.30 -27.48 14.57
C GLN A 163 -6.97 -28.24 13.28
N HIS A 164 -7.88 -28.26 12.31
CA HIS A 164 -7.66 -28.96 11.04
C HIS A 164 -6.83 -28.15 10.04
N TRP A 165 -7.17 -26.88 9.83
CA TRP A 165 -6.64 -26.09 8.72
C TRP A 165 -5.38 -25.31 9.07
N LEU A 166 -5.33 -24.64 10.24
CA LEU A 166 -4.22 -23.74 10.54
C LEU A 166 -2.86 -24.44 10.54
N PRO A 167 -2.69 -25.66 11.12
CA PRO A 167 -1.42 -26.35 11.06
C PRO A 167 -1.00 -26.77 9.65
N ARG A 168 -1.97 -27.08 8.78
CA ARG A 168 -1.71 -27.52 7.40
C ARG A 168 -1.36 -26.34 6.50
N LEU A 169 -2.02 -25.21 6.71
CA LEU A 169 -1.67 -23.93 6.07
C LEU A 169 -0.27 -23.46 6.51
N ALA A 170 0.04 -23.54 7.81
CA ALA A 170 1.32 -23.10 8.35
C ALA A 170 2.51 -23.87 7.77
N ARG A 171 2.36 -25.19 7.58
CA ARG A 171 3.38 -26.06 6.97
C ARG A 171 3.37 -26.04 5.42
N GLY A 172 2.45 -25.30 4.81
CA GLY A 172 2.29 -25.26 3.36
C GLY A 172 1.84 -26.60 2.73
N GLU A 173 1.30 -27.52 3.53
CA GLU A 173 0.60 -28.72 3.03
C GLU A 173 -0.66 -28.32 2.26
N GLU A 174 -1.30 -27.26 2.73
CA GLU A 174 -2.39 -26.60 2.04
C GLU A 174 -1.92 -25.22 1.57
N LEU A 175 -2.01 -24.96 0.27
CA LEU A 175 -1.75 -23.67 -0.33
C LEU A 175 -3.09 -22.97 -0.59
N PRO A 176 -3.39 -21.85 0.10
CA PRO A 176 -4.67 -21.18 -0.07
C PRO A 176 -4.70 -20.23 -1.28
N ALA A 177 -5.89 -20.06 -1.85
CA ALA A 177 -6.26 -18.92 -2.67
C ALA A 177 -7.63 -18.36 -2.22
N PHE A 178 -7.98 -17.14 -2.64
CA PHE A 178 -9.26 -16.52 -2.27
C PHE A 178 -10.09 -16.07 -3.48
N GLY A 179 -11.16 -16.80 -3.77
CA GLY A 179 -12.09 -16.58 -4.87
C GLY A 179 -13.18 -15.57 -4.51
N LEU A 180 -12.90 -14.27 -4.73
CA LEU A 180 -13.88 -13.19 -4.57
C LEU A 180 -14.40 -12.68 -5.91
N THR A 181 -13.48 -12.22 -6.78
CA THR A 181 -13.79 -11.50 -8.02
C THR A 181 -14.35 -12.41 -9.10
N SER A 182 -15.46 -12.01 -9.72
CA SER A 182 -16.07 -12.65 -10.89
C SER A 182 -16.10 -11.68 -12.08
N GLU A 183 -16.71 -12.08 -13.20
CA GLU A 183 -16.91 -11.21 -14.35
C GLU A 183 -17.84 -10.03 -14.03
N GLU A 184 -18.88 -10.29 -13.24
CA GLU A 184 -19.93 -9.36 -12.85
C GLU A 184 -19.57 -8.53 -11.61
N ALA A 185 -18.67 -9.04 -10.76
CA ALA A 185 -18.35 -8.45 -9.46
C ALA A 185 -16.84 -8.22 -9.27
N GLY A 186 -16.45 -6.95 -9.30
CA GLY A 186 -15.09 -6.46 -9.01
C GLY A 186 -15.08 -5.48 -7.83
N SER A 187 -15.14 -4.18 -8.13
CA SER A 187 -15.25 -3.13 -7.10
C SER A 187 -16.52 -3.25 -6.26
N ASP A 188 -17.65 -3.61 -6.90
CA ASP A 188 -18.87 -3.99 -6.21
C ASP A 188 -18.88 -5.51 -5.98
N ALA A 189 -18.16 -5.94 -4.95
CA ALA A 189 -18.08 -7.36 -4.61
C ALA A 189 -19.44 -7.94 -4.16
N SER A 190 -20.40 -7.10 -3.73
CA SER A 190 -21.72 -7.56 -3.29
C SER A 190 -22.61 -8.03 -4.46
N ALA A 191 -22.29 -7.59 -5.68
CA ALA A 191 -22.99 -7.96 -6.91
C ALA A 191 -22.67 -9.38 -7.42
N MET A 192 -21.85 -10.17 -6.71
CA MET A 192 -21.46 -11.51 -7.15
C MET A 192 -22.67 -12.39 -7.50
N VAL A 193 -22.52 -13.24 -8.51
CA VAL A 193 -23.58 -14.13 -9.00
C VAL A 193 -23.32 -15.60 -8.70
N ASP A 194 -22.14 -15.91 -8.15
CA ASP A 194 -21.79 -17.24 -7.69
C ASP A 194 -22.75 -17.67 -6.57
N ASP A 195 -23.25 -18.90 -6.66
CA ASP A 195 -24.37 -19.35 -5.84
C ASP A 195 -24.08 -20.67 -5.12
N GLY A 196 -24.72 -20.80 -3.95
CA GLY A 196 -24.74 -22.03 -3.17
C GLY A 196 -26.15 -22.34 -2.72
N VAL A 197 -26.59 -23.58 -2.94
CA VAL A 197 -27.91 -24.05 -2.49
C VAL A 197 -27.71 -25.09 -1.41
N VAL A 198 -28.27 -24.83 -0.22
CA VAL A 198 -28.30 -25.80 0.88
C VAL A 198 -29.06 -27.04 0.43
N CYS A 199 -28.45 -28.21 0.58
CA CYS A 199 -29.06 -29.48 0.21
C CYS A 199 -28.45 -30.65 1.00
N LYS A 200 -29.11 -31.82 0.92
CA LYS A 200 -28.52 -33.08 1.39
C LYS A 200 -27.68 -33.71 0.28
N GLY A 201 -26.47 -34.15 0.61
CA GLY A 201 -25.57 -34.80 -0.33
C GLY A 201 -24.69 -35.84 0.35
N LYS A 202 -23.98 -36.64 -0.45
CA LYS A 202 -23.04 -37.65 0.08
C LYS A 202 -21.68 -37.01 0.33
N TRP A 203 -21.17 -37.17 1.54
CA TRP A 203 -19.80 -36.82 1.92
C TRP A 203 -19.16 -37.97 2.67
N LYS A 204 -18.00 -38.46 2.20
CA LYS A 204 -17.29 -39.60 2.81
C LYS A 204 -18.21 -40.81 3.09
N GLY A 205 -19.10 -41.11 2.15
CA GLY A 205 -20.05 -42.24 2.22
C GLY A 205 -21.29 -42.01 3.09
N LYS A 206 -21.44 -40.86 3.76
CA LYS A 206 -22.61 -40.52 4.59
C LYS A 206 -23.44 -39.42 3.92
N THR A 207 -24.76 -39.49 4.05
CA THR A 207 -25.62 -38.37 3.68
C THR A 207 -25.54 -37.30 4.77
N VAL A 208 -25.08 -36.10 4.42
CA VAL A 208 -24.93 -34.95 5.32
C VAL A 208 -25.64 -33.74 4.74
N LEU A 209 -25.92 -32.77 5.60
CA LEU A 209 -26.31 -31.43 5.16
C LEU A 209 -25.08 -30.73 4.57
N GLY A 210 -25.25 -30.10 3.41
CA GLY A 210 -24.19 -29.41 2.71
C GLY A 210 -24.73 -28.36 1.77
N ILE A 211 -23.86 -27.92 0.86
CA ILE A 211 -24.11 -26.85 -0.08
C ILE A 211 -23.65 -27.33 -1.44
N ARG A 212 -24.50 -27.18 -2.46
CA ARG A 212 -24.09 -27.36 -3.85
C ARG A 212 -23.76 -26.00 -4.44
N LEU A 213 -22.53 -25.86 -4.92
CA LEU A 213 -21.92 -24.61 -5.34
C LEU A 213 -21.74 -24.56 -6.86
N ASN A 214 -21.97 -23.37 -7.43
CA ASN A 214 -21.54 -23.01 -8.77
C ASN A 214 -20.83 -21.66 -8.75
N TRP A 215 -19.68 -21.56 -9.41
CA TRP A 215 -18.93 -20.31 -9.47
C TRP A 215 -18.09 -20.18 -10.74
N SER A 216 -17.75 -18.93 -11.06
CA SER A 216 -16.77 -18.58 -12.08
C SER A 216 -16.00 -17.34 -11.63
N LYS A 217 -14.80 -17.56 -11.09
CA LYS A 217 -13.92 -16.51 -10.57
C LYS A 217 -12.76 -16.25 -11.51
N ARG A 218 -12.27 -15.02 -11.50
CA ARG A 218 -11.15 -14.55 -12.33
C ARG A 218 -10.15 -13.76 -11.50
N TYR A 219 -8.92 -13.68 -12.00
CA TYR A 219 -7.82 -12.92 -11.39
C TYR A 219 -7.43 -13.40 -9.98
N ILE A 220 -7.60 -14.68 -9.70
CA ILE A 220 -7.35 -15.23 -8.37
C ILE A 220 -5.87 -15.61 -8.27
N THR A 221 -5.14 -14.89 -7.43
CA THR A 221 -3.73 -15.17 -7.14
C THR A 221 -3.62 -16.53 -6.43
N LEU A 222 -2.60 -17.30 -6.80
CA LEU A 222 -2.35 -18.70 -6.41
C LEU A 222 -3.38 -19.73 -6.89
N ALA A 223 -4.53 -19.36 -7.45
CA ALA A 223 -5.54 -20.32 -7.90
C ALA A 223 -5.06 -21.44 -8.83
N PRO A 224 -4.10 -21.23 -9.76
CA PRO A 224 -3.62 -22.31 -10.62
C PRO A 224 -2.97 -23.49 -9.86
N VAL A 225 -2.48 -23.24 -8.64
CA VAL A 225 -1.69 -24.19 -7.84
C VAL A 225 -2.22 -24.36 -6.41
N CYS A 226 -3.32 -23.71 -6.05
CA CYS A 226 -3.87 -23.80 -4.71
C CYS A 226 -4.49 -25.19 -4.48
N THR A 227 -4.45 -25.63 -3.23
CA THR A 227 -5.06 -26.90 -2.80
C THR A 227 -6.41 -26.66 -2.12
N VAL A 228 -6.60 -25.48 -1.53
CA VAL A 228 -7.86 -25.03 -0.92
C VAL A 228 -8.22 -23.62 -1.38
N LEU A 229 -9.48 -23.44 -1.75
CA LEU A 229 -10.05 -22.16 -2.14
C LEU A 229 -10.93 -21.62 -1.00
N GLY A 230 -10.63 -20.44 -0.48
CA GLY A 230 -11.61 -19.63 0.23
C GLY A 230 -12.56 -19.02 -0.80
N LEU A 231 -13.84 -19.38 -0.78
CA LEU A 231 -14.81 -18.96 -1.79
C LEU A 231 -15.90 -18.10 -1.15
N ALA A 232 -16.16 -16.93 -1.74
CA ALA A 232 -17.32 -16.10 -1.43
C ALA A 232 -18.42 -16.30 -2.49
N PHE A 233 -19.64 -16.57 -2.03
CA PHE A 233 -20.82 -16.85 -2.87
C PHE A 233 -22.12 -16.43 -2.15
N LYS A 234 -23.23 -16.32 -2.88
CA LYS A 234 -24.58 -16.10 -2.32
C LYS A 234 -25.22 -17.43 -1.93
N LEU A 235 -25.51 -17.60 -0.64
CA LEU A 235 -26.12 -18.80 -0.10
C LEU A 235 -27.64 -18.69 -0.08
N ARG A 236 -28.30 -19.77 -0.49
CA ARG A 236 -29.76 -19.93 -0.51
C ARG A 236 -30.18 -21.25 0.12
N ASP A 237 -31.33 -21.26 0.78
CA ASP A 237 -31.92 -22.41 1.44
C ASP A 237 -33.42 -22.54 1.11
N PRO A 238 -33.77 -22.84 -0.16
CA PRO A 238 -35.16 -22.88 -0.61
C PRO A 238 -36.01 -23.98 0.07
N ASP A 239 -35.35 -24.94 0.72
CA ASP A 239 -35.99 -26.07 1.40
C ASP A 239 -36.02 -25.88 2.93
N GLY A 240 -35.51 -24.76 3.47
CA GLY A 240 -35.50 -24.44 4.90
C GLY A 240 -34.73 -25.46 5.76
N LEU A 241 -33.62 -26.01 5.24
CA LEU A 241 -32.84 -27.07 5.89
C LEU A 241 -31.81 -26.55 6.91
N LEU A 242 -31.39 -25.29 6.79
CA LEU A 242 -30.41 -24.61 7.63
C LEU A 242 -31.04 -23.49 8.45
N GLY A 243 -32.06 -22.80 7.92
CA GLY A 243 -32.77 -21.71 8.61
C GLY A 243 -34.14 -21.40 8.01
N GLU A 244 -34.77 -20.32 8.49
CA GLU A 244 -36.12 -19.90 8.06
C GLU A 244 -36.10 -18.97 6.83
N GLN A 245 -34.92 -18.53 6.38
CA GLN A 245 -34.76 -17.56 5.30
C GLN A 245 -34.27 -18.25 4.02
N ASP A 246 -35.01 -18.08 2.92
CA ASP A 246 -34.63 -18.62 1.61
C ASP A 246 -33.33 -18.01 1.08
N GLU A 247 -33.17 -16.69 1.20
CA GLU A 247 -31.98 -15.95 0.77
C GLU A 247 -31.14 -15.59 2.00
N ILE A 248 -30.14 -16.41 2.32
CA ILE A 248 -29.32 -16.25 3.53
C ILE A 248 -28.28 -15.14 3.35
N GLY A 249 -27.77 -14.95 2.13
CA GLY A 249 -26.82 -13.89 1.78
C GLY A 249 -25.39 -14.36 1.55
N ILE A 250 -24.45 -13.41 1.52
CA ILE A 250 -23.05 -13.70 1.16
C ILE A 250 -22.41 -14.57 2.24
N THR A 251 -21.82 -15.69 1.84
CA THR A 251 -21.18 -16.67 2.72
C THR A 251 -19.77 -16.98 2.22
N CYS A 252 -18.84 -17.22 3.15
CA CYS A 252 -17.48 -17.64 2.85
C CYS A 252 -17.29 -19.10 3.26
N ALA A 253 -16.78 -19.95 2.37
CA ALA A 253 -16.50 -21.35 2.67
C ALA A 253 -15.12 -21.81 2.17
N LEU A 254 -14.62 -22.92 2.73
CA LEU A 254 -13.40 -23.58 2.31
C LEU A 254 -13.72 -24.73 1.35
N VAL A 255 -13.21 -24.64 0.13
CA VAL A 255 -13.45 -25.62 -0.94
C VAL A 255 -12.12 -26.28 -1.31
N PRO A 256 -11.89 -27.55 -0.92
CA PRO A 256 -10.78 -28.33 -1.46
C PRO A 256 -10.86 -28.41 -2.98
N THR A 257 -9.72 -28.20 -3.64
CA THR A 257 -9.67 -28.07 -5.11
C THR A 257 -9.64 -29.41 -5.85
N ASP A 258 -9.46 -30.51 -5.12
CA ASP A 258 -9.51 -31.88 -5.62
C ASP A 258 -10.94 -32.42 -5.74
N LEU A 259 -11.95 -31.65 -5.32
CA LEU A 259 -13.34 -32.06 -5.39
C LEU A 259 -13.85 -32.18 -6.84
N PRO A 260 -14.70 -33.17 -7.14
CA PRO A 260 -15.34 -33.28 -8.45
C PRO A 260 -16.10 -32.01 -8.82
N GLY A 261 -15.90 -31.53 -10.05
CA GLY A 261 -16.54 -30.33 -10.58
C GLY A 261 -15.75 -29.04 -10.37
N VAL A 262 -14.65 -29.07 -9.61
CA VAL A 262 -13.71 -27.93 -9.50
C VAL A 262 -12.75 -27.92 -10.70
N GLU A 263 -12.54 -26.74 -11.29
CA GLU A 263 -11.59 -26.50 -12.36
C GLU A 263 -10.60 -25.40 -11.97
N ILE A 264 -9.31 -25.75 -11.99
CA ILE A 264 -8.16 -24.85 -11.76
C ILE A 264 -7.03 -25.15 -12.75
N GLY A 265 -5.88 -24.49 -12.62
CA GLY A 265 -4.66 -24.75 -13.40
C GLY A 265 -4.43 -23.82 -14.60
N ARG A 266 -5.50 -23.21 -15.14
CA ARG A 266 -5.36 -22.16 -16.16
C ARG A 266 -4.71 -20.91 -15.57
N ARG A 267 -3.98 -20.14 -16.39
CA ARG A 267 -3.24 -18.96 -15.94
C ARG A 267 -3.64 -17.69 -16.67
N HIS A 268 -3.69 -16.59 -15.93
CA HIS A 268 -3.61 -15.23 -16.47
C HIS A 268 -2.16 -14.75 -16.36
N LEU A 269 -1.79 -13.77 -17.18
CA LEU A 269 -0.45 -13.16 -17.19
C LEU A 269 -0.56 -11.67 -16.78
N PRO A 270 -0.42 -11.34 -15.48
CA PRO A 270 -0.59 -9.98 -14.98
C PRO A 270 0.58 -9.08 -15.40
N SER A 271 0.42 -8.30 -16.48
CA SER A 271 1.40 -7.27 -16.90
C SER A 271 2.83 -7.82 -17.06
N GLY A 272 2.97 -9.07 -17.52
CA GLY A 272 4.26 -9.75 -17.67
C GLY A 272 4.96 -10.15 -16.37
N SER A 273 4.31 -10.01 -15.21
CA SER A 273 4.79 -10.55 -13.92
C SER A 273 4.26 -11.97 -13.72
N MET A 274 5.14 -12.97 -13.70
CA MET A 274 4.78 -14.40 -13.80
C MET A 274 4.44 -15.08 -12.46
N PHE A 275 3.92 -14.35 -11.48
CA PHE A 275 3.36 -14.99 -10.29
C PHE A 275 2.11 -15.82 -10.65
N MET A 276 1.79 -16.81 -9.82
CA MET A 276 0.62 -17.66 -10.04
C MET A 276 -0.67 -16.83 -9.93
N ASN A 277 -1.40 -16.71 -11.03
CA ASN A 277 -2.71 -16.06 -11.09
C ASN A 277 -3.54 -16.76 -12.17
N GLY A 278 -4.83 -16.98 -11.90
CA GLY A 278 -5.69 -17.68 -12.86
C GLY A 278 -7.18 -17.59 -12.53
N PRO A 279 -8.03 -18.11 -13.43
CA PRO A 279 -9.43 -18.32 -13.14
C PRO A 279 -9.63 -19.61 -12.32
N THR A 280 -10.76 -19.70 -11.63
CA THR A 280 -11.27 -20.95 -11.04
C THR A 280 -12.77 -21.02 -11.26
N SER A 281 -13.26 -22.20 -11.62
CA SER A 281 -14.69 -22.46 -11.81
C SER A 281 -15.10 -23.71 -11.06
N GLY A 282 -16.38 -23.79 -10.75
CA GLY A 282 -16.97 -24.95 -10.12
C GLY A 282 -18.40 -25.16 -10.60
N LYS A 283 -18.75 -26.41 -10.88
CA LYS A 283 -20.11 -26.78 -11.26
C LYS A 283 -20.60 -27.96 -10.43
N ASP A 284 -21.77 -27.78 -9.81
CA ASP A 284 -22.43 -28.77 -8.96
C ASP A 284 -21.52 -29.34 -7.83
N VAL A 285 -20.57 -28.53 -7.34
CA VAL A 285 -19.59 -28.95 -6.33
C VAL A 285 -20.27 -29.03 -4.97
N PHE A 286 -20.17 -30.18 -4.30
CA PHE A 286 -20.79 -30.39 -2.99
C PHE A 286 -19.77 -30.26 -1.86
N ILE A 287 -20.06 -29.40 -0.88
CA ILE A 287 -19.31 -29.29 0.39
C ILE A 287 -20.24 -29.45 1.59
N PRO A 288 -19.81 -30.05 2.71
CA PRO A 288 -20.56 -30.03 3.97
C PRO A 288 -20.79 -28.62 4.50
N VAL A 289 -21.86 -28.40 5.28
CA VAL A 289 -22.11 -27.09 5.92
C VAL A 289 -20.96 -26.66 6.83
N ASP A 290 -20.25 -27.61 7.46
CA ASP A 290 -19.08 -27.34 8.32
C ASP A 290 -17.88 -26.75 7.56
N HIS A 291 -17.95 -26.65 6.22
CA HIS A 291 -16.97 -25.93 5.41
C HIS A 291 -17.24 -24.42 5.32
N ILE A 292 -18.43 -23.94 5.69
CA ILE A 292 -18.66 -22.50 5.92
C ILE A 292 -17.67 -22.06 7.00
N ILE A 293 -16.88 -21.03 6.77
CA ILE A 293 -15.95 -20.50 7.78
C ILE A 293 -16.78 -20.03 8.98
N GLY A 294 -16.51 -20.56 10.17
CA GLY A 294 -17.34 -20.34 11.37
C GLY A 294 -18.56 -21.24 11.50
N GLY A 295 -18.81 -22.12 10.53
CA GLY A 295 -19.90 -23.10 10.54
C GLY A 295 -21.26 -22.49 10.20
N ALA A 296 -22.33 -23.24 10.47
CA ALA A 296 -23.71 -22.86 10.17
C ALA A 296 -24.10 -21.48 10.74
N GLU A 297 -23.61 -21.10 11.93
CA GLU A 297 -23.89 -19.80 12.57
C GLU A 297 -23.40 -18.58 11.75
N TYR A 298 -22.42 -18.79 10.87
CA TYR A 298 -21.82 -17.76 10.04
C TYR A 298 -22.33 -17.77 8.60
N ALA A 299 -23.32 -18.60 8.29
CA ALA A 299 -24.07 -18.50 7.05
C ALA A 299 -24.66 -17.07 6.91
N GLY A 300 -24.43 -16.41 5.76
CA GLY A 300 -24.87 -15.03 5.50
C GLY A 300 -23.96 -13.93 6.07
N ARG A 301 -22.96 -14.27 6.89
CA ARG A 301 -22.02 -13.29 7.50
C ARG A 301 -20.73 -13.07 6.71
N GLY A 302 -20.66 -13.55 5.47
CA GLY A 302 -19.47 -13.46 4.63
C GLY A 302 -19.08 -12.03 4.27
N TRP A 303 -20.05 -11.11 4.11
CA TRP A 303 -19.74 -9.71 3.81
C TRP A 303 -18.94 -9.02 4.93
N MET A 304 -19.36 -9.21 6.18
CA MET A 304 -18.64 -8.75 7.37
C MET A 304 -17.20 -9.30 7.40
N MET A 305 -17.02 -10.59 7.10
CA MET A 305 -15.69 -11.22 7.03
C MET A 305 -14.80 -10.57 5.97
N LEU A 306 -15.33 -10.36 4.76
CA LEU A 306 -14.61 -9.76 3.64
C LEU A 306 -14.14 -8.34 3.97
N MET A 307 -14.98 -7.53 4.62
CA MET A 307 -14.60 -6.17 5.01
C MET A 307 -13.49 -6.14 6.06
N SER A 308 -13.45 -7.13 6.97
CA SER A 308 -12.37 -7.29 7.96
C SER A 308 -11.04 -7.70 7.29
N ALA A 309 -11.06 -8.76 6.47
CA ALA A 309 -9.84 -9.35 5.90
C ALA A 309 -9.12 -8.43 4.89
N LEU A 310 -9.85 -7.64 4.12
CA LEU A 310 -9.26 -6.70 3.14
C LEU A 310 -8.40 -5.60 3.81
N ALA A 311 -8.57 -5.34 5.11
CA ALA A 311 -7.79 -4.32 5.81
C ALA A 311 -6.30 -4.71 5.93
N ALA A 312 -5.98 -6.00 6.11
CA ALA A 312 -4.60 -6.47 6.25
C ALA A 312 -3.80 -6.30 4.94
N GLY A 313 -4.36 -6.73 3.80
CA GLY A 313 -3.71 -6.56 2.49
C GLY A 313 -3.45 -5.09 2.13
N ARG A 314 -4.40 -4.21 2.48
CA ARG A 314 -4.31 -2.75 2.30
C ARG A 314 -3.34 -2.06 3.25
N GLY A 315 -3.27 -2.51 4.50
CA GLY A 315 -2.50 -1.87 5.58
C GLY A 315 -1.06 -2.38 5.71
N ILE A 316 -0.79 -3.61 5.27
CA ILE A 316 0.51 -4.27 5.45
C ILE A 316 1.15 -4.56 4.08
N SER A 317 0.58 -5.45 3.29
CA SER A 317 1.28 -6.07 2.16
C SER A 317 1.57 -5.08 1.01
N LEU A 318 0.56 -4.38 0.49
CA LEU A 318 0.76 -3.41 -0.60
C LEU A 318 1.60 -2.18 -0.19
N PRO A 319 1.44 -1.61 1.02
CA PRO A 319 2.37 -0.57 1.52
C PRO A 319 3.81 -1.05 1.64
N SER A 320 4.03 -2.32 2.00
CA SER A 320 5.38 -2.92 2.10
C SER A 320 6.05 -3.04 0.74
N LEU A 321 5.34 -3.58 -0.26
CA LEU A 321 5.79 -3.63 -1.65
C LEU A 321 6.08 -2.21 -2.18
N SER A 322 5.22 -1.24 -1.85
CA SER A 322 5.40 0.17 -2.23
C SER A 322 6.64 0.80 -1.59
N ALA A 323 6.90 0.49 -0.31
CA ALA A 323 8.08 0.95 0.40
C ALA A 323 9.36 0.37 -0.20
N ALA A 324 9.35 -0.92 -0.59
CA ALA A 324 10.46 -1.59 -1.25
C ALA A 324 10.77 -0.93 -2.60
N GLY A 325 9.77 -0.75 -3.47
CA GLY A 325 9.95 -0.14 -4.79
C GLY A 325 10.47 1.30 -4.70
N ALA A 326 9.96 2.10 -3.76
CA ALA A 326 10.43 3.47 -3.56
C ALA A 326 11.86 3.53 -2.98
N ALA A 327 12.19 2.67 -2.00
CA ALA A 327 13.52 2.61 -1.40
C ALA A 327 14.58 2.09 -2.40
N LEU A 328 14.24 1.07 -3.20
CA LEU A 328 15.09 0.57 -4.29
C LEU A 328 15.32 1.67 -5.34
N SER A 329 14.27 2.42 -5.70
CA SER A 329 14.37 3.57 -6.61
C SER A 329 15.31 4.63 -6.05
N ALA A 330 15.21 4.98 -4.76
CA ALA A 330 16.12 5.92 -4.11
C ALA A 330 17.57 5.42 -4.10
N HIS A 331 17.77 4.15 -3.74
CA HIS A 331 19.08 3.51 -3.66
C HIS A 331 19.81 3.53 -5.00
N THR A 332 19.13 3.04 -6.04
CA THR A 332 19.70 2.83 -7.36
C THR A 332 19.81 4.15 -8.14
N THR A 333 18.81 5.02 -8.06
CA THR A 333 18.84 6.31 -8.76
C THR A 333 19.91 7.23 -8.20
N GLY A 334 20.05 7.34 -6.88
CA GLY A 334 21.10 8.14 -6.27
C GLY A 334 22.50 7.67 -6.68
N ALA A 335 22.72 6.34 -6.67
CA ALA A 335 23.98 5.76 -7.11
C ALA A 335 24.23 5.95 -8.62
N TYR A 336 23.23 5.70 -9.46
CA TYR A 336 23.35 5.83 -10.90
C TYR A 336 23.62 7.28 -11.31
N ALA A 337 22.92 8.24 -10.69
CA ALA A 337 23.08 9.66 -10.94
C ALA A 337 24.49 10.18 -10.57
N ARG A 338 25.15 9.52 -9.61
CA ARG A 338 26.54 9.80 -9.23
C ARG A 338 27.56 9.29 -10.24
N ILE A 339 27.36 8.09 -10.78
CA ILE A 339 28.36 7.45 -11.64
C ILE A 339 28.19 7.82 -13.12
N ARG A 340 26.96 8.07 -13.57
CA ARG A 340 26.67 8.40 -14.97
C ARG A 340 27.05 9.85 -15.24
N LYS A 341 27.88 10.07 -16.27
CA LYS A 341 28.26 11.41 -16.72
C LYS A 341 27.61 11.74 -18.06
N GLN A 342 27.18 12.98 -18.22
CA GLN A 342 26.81 13.62 -19.49
C GLN A 342 27.26 15.08 -19.45
N PHE A 343 27.63 15.65 -20.59
CA PHE A 343 28.19 17.01 -20.65
C PHE A 343 29.34 17.21 -19.64
N ASP A 344 30.21 16.19 -19.53
CA ASP A 344 31.38 16.10 -18.64
C ASP A 344 31.10 16.20 -17.13
N LEU A 345 29.82 16.13 -16.71
CA LEU A 345 29.41 16.19 -15.31
C LEU A 345 28.59 14.95 -14.91
N PRO A 346 28.70 14.47 -13.66
CA PRO A 346 27.73 13.54 -13.10
C PRO A 346 26.30 14.06 -13.24
N ILE A 347 25.38 13.22 -13.71
CA ILE A 347 24.03 13.67 -14.04
C ILE A 347 23.24 14.18 -12.83
N GLY A 348 23.56 13.70 -11.62
CA GLY A 348 22.92 14.15 -10.37
C GLY A 348 23.23 15.61 -9.99
N LEU A 349 24.13 16.29 -10.71
CA LEU A 349 24.43 17.72 -10.50
C LEU A 349 23.56 18.65 -11.37
N PHE A 350 22.73 18.11 -12.27
CA PHE A 350 21.79 18.92 -13.05
C PHE A 350 20.48 19.10 -12.27
N GLY A 351 20.01 20.35 -12.12
CA GLY A 351 18.77 20.65 -11.39
C GLY A 351 17.55 19.87 -11.89
N GLY A 352 17.45 19.64 -13.21
CA GLY A 352 16.38 18.81 -13.80
C GLY A 352 16.42 17.33 -13.40
N VAL A 353 17.57 16.82 -12.92
CA VAL A 353 17.72 15.47 -12.36
C VAL A 353 17.56 15.50 -10.83
N GLN A 354 17.99 16.57 -10.17
CA GLN A 354 17.81 16.75 -8.72
C GLN A 354 16.32 16.79 -8.33
N GLU A 355 15.46 17.40 -9.14
CA GLU A 355 14.02 17.45 -8.86
C GLU A 355 13.34 16.06 -8.73
N PRO A 356 13.43 15.15 -9.72
CA PRO A 356 12.94 13.77 -9.56
C PRO A 356 13.67 13.01 -8.45
N MET A 357 14.98 13.19 -8.27
CA MET A 357 15.72 12.55 -7.17
C MET A 357 15.19 12.93 -5.78
N ALA A 358 14.85 14.20 -5.57
CA ALA A 358 14.26 14.68 -4.31
C ALA A 358 12.88 14.07 -4.07
N ARG A 359 12.04 13.98 -5.11
CA ARG A 359 10.73 13.31 -5.03
C ARG A 359 10.86 11.84 -4.65
N ILE A 360 11.77 11.12 -5.31
CA ILE A 360 12.07 9.71 -5.00
C ILE A 360 12.45 9.55 -3.52
N ALA A 361 13.40 10.36 -3.03
CA ALA A 361 13.85 10.30 -1.64
C ALA A 361 12.72 10.59 -0.64
N ALA A 362 11.92 11.63 -0.91
CA ALA A 362 10.79 12.01 -0.06
C ALA A 362 9.66 10.96 -0.06
N HIS A 363 9.38 10.34 -1.20
CA HIS A 363 8.42 9.23 -1.31
C HIS A 363 8.89 8.01 -0.51
N ALA A 364 10.16 7.61 -0.66
CA ALA A 364 10.74 6.54 0.14
C ALA A 364 10.63 6.82 1.64
N TYR A 365 10.90 8.05 2.08
CA TYR A 365 10.76 8.43 3.49
C TYR A 365 9.32 8.36 4.00
N THR A 366 8.39 8.93 3.22
CA THR A 366 6.98 9.12 3.61
C THR A 366 6.19 7.81 3.60
N ILE A 367 6.40 6.96 2.58
CA ILE A 367 5.73 5.65 2.51
C ILE A 367 6.17 4.79 3.70
N ASP A 368 7.48 4.75 3.96
CA ASP A 368 8.02 3.94 5.05
C ASP A 368 7.55 4.45 6.43
N ALA A 369 7.45 5.77 6.61
CA ALA A 369 6.88 6.37 7.81
C ALA A 369 5.42 5.96 8.02
N GLY A 370 4.58 6.10 6.99
CA GLY A 370 3.16 5.70 7.04
C GLY A 370 2.98 4.21 7.33
N ARG A 371 3.79 3.36 6.70
CA ARG A 371 3.78 1.91 6.91
C ARG A 371 4.10 1.55 8.36
N ARG A 372 5.20 2.09 8.91
CA ARG A 372 5.61 1.87 10.31
C ARG A 372 4.53 2.29 11.30
N LEU A 373 3.93 3.47 11.10
CA LEU A 373 2.85 3.95 11.96
C LEU A 373 1.62 3.05 11.89
N THR A 374 1.27 2.58 10.69
CA THR A 374 0.14 1.69 10.47
C THR A 374 0.35 0.34 11.14
N THR A 375 1.52 -0.28 10.94
CA THR A 375 1.82 -1.59 11.56
C THR A 375 1.90 -1.50 13.08
N ALA A 376 2.41 -0.40 13.64
CA ALA A 376 2.44 -0.19 15.08
C ALA A 376 1.03 -0.22 15.70
N ALA A 377 0.07 0.48 15.08
CA ALA A 377 -1.32 0.45 15.56
C ALA A 377 -2.01 -0.91 15.32
N LEU A 378 -1.66 -1.63 14.24
CA LEU A 378 -2.14 -3.00 14.03
C LEU A 378 -1.62 -3.97 15.11
N ASP A 379 -0.34 -3.85 15.49
CA ASP A 379 0.29 -4.67 16.54
C ASP A 379 -0.27 -4.36 17.95
N GLU A 380 -0.85 -3.18 18.15
CA GLU A 380 -1.62 -2.82 19.35
C GLU A 380 -3.06 -3.40 19.33
N GLY A 381 -3.47 -4.07 18.26
CA GLY A 381 -4.75 -4.78 18.12
C GLY A 381 -5.88 -3.98 17.46
N HIS A 382 -5.59 -2.81 16.90
CA HIS A 382 -6.60 -1.96 16.26
C HIS A 382 -6.98 -2.43 14.85
N LYS A 383 -8.26 -2.31 14.48
CA LYS A 383 -8.78 -2.65 13.14
C LYS A 383 -8.87 -1.44 12.23
N LEU A 384 -7.77 -1.11 11.55
CA LEU A 384 -7.57 0.18 10.90
C LEU A 384 -8.19 0.30 9.48
N ALA A 385 -9.53 0.32 9.36
CA ALA A 385 -10.20 0.35 8.06
C ALA A 385 -9.87 1.60 7.20
N VAL A 386 -9.85 2.78 7.82
CA VAL A 386 -9.59 4.05 7.10
C VAL A 386 -8.10 4.22 6.80
N ILE A 387 -7.23 4.03 7.80
CA ILE A 387 -5.78 4.14 7.60
C ILE A 387 -5.27 3.13 6.58
N SER A 388 -5.75 1.88 6.58
CA SER A 388 -5.34 0.89 5.58
C SER A 388 -5.72 1.34 4.16
N ALA A 389 -6.87 1.98 3.97
CA ALA A 389 -7.27 2.57 2.69
C ALA A 389 -6.40 3.78 2.30
N ILE A 390 -6.06 4.65 3.26
CA ILE A 390 -5.10 5.75 3.07
C ILE A 390 -3.78 5.18 2.55
N MET A 391 -3.22 4.21 3.27
CA MET A 391 -1.93 3.60 2.94
C MET A 391 -1.98 2.90 1.58
N LYS A 392 -3.01 2.10 1.29
CA LYS A 392 -3.14 1.42 0.00
C LYS A 392 -3.13 2.42 -1.16
N TYR A 393 -3.97 3.46 -1.10
CA TYR A 393 -4.07 4.44 -2.18
C TYR A 393 -2.78 5.24 -2.34
N HIS A 394 -2.25 5.77 -1.23
CA HIS A 394 -1.15 6.72 -1.27
C HIS A 394 0.22 6.08 -1.41
N ALA A 395 0.44 4.90 -0.84
CA ALA A 395 1.71 4.19 -0.99
C ALA A 395 1.90 3.71 -2.43
N THR A 396 0.87 3.09 -3.02
CA THR A 396 0.93 2.59 -4.41
C THR A 396 1.07 3.72 -5.42
N THR A 397 0.38 4.84 -5.21
CA THR A 397 0.50 6.03 -6.07
C THR A 397 1.89 6.66 -5.98
N ARG A 398 2.44 6.83 -4.76
CA ARG A 398 3.79 7.37 -4.58
C ARG A 398 4.89 6.42 -5.07
N MET A 399 4.69 5.10 -4.97
CA MET A 399 5.57 4.12 -5.59
C MET A 399 5.59 4.30 -7.12
N ARG A 400 4.42 4.47 -7.75
CA ARG A 400 4.32 4.76 -9.19
C ARG A 400 5.08 6.04 -9.57
N GLU A 401 4.91 7.11 -8.79
CA GLU A 401 5.65 8.37 -8.99
C GLU A 401 7.16 8.15 -8.86
N ALA A 402 7.63 7.50 -7.78
CA ALA A 402 9.05 7.25 -7.53
C ALA A 402 9.71 6.36 -8.59
N ILE A 403 9.04 5.28 -9.02
CA ILE A 403 9.58 4.41 -10.07
C ILE A 403 9.54 5.14 -11.42
N GLY A 404 8.49 5.90 -11.72
CA GLY A 404 8.44 6.74 -12.93
C GLY A 404 9.61 7.72 -13.00
N ASP A 405 9.84 8.47 -11.93
CA ASP A 405 10.98 9.38 -11.80
C ASP A 405 12.32 8.63 -11.94
N ALA A 406 12.43 7.41 -11.37
CA ALA A 406 13.64 6.61 -11.49
C ALA A 406 13.89 6.14 -12.94
N MET A 407 12.84 5.74 -13.65
CA MET A 407 12.92 5.36 -15.07
C MET A 407 13.39 6.55 -15.91
N ASP A 408 12.88 7.76 -15.65
CA ASP A 408 13.28 8.99 -16.36
C ASP A 408 14.76 9.34 -16.12
N VAL A 409 15.25 9.24 -14.88
CA VAL A 409 16.66 9.51 -14.56
C VAL A 409 17.60 8.46 -15.18
N HIS A 410 17.20 7.19 -15.22
CA HIS A 410 17.99 6.13 -15.86
C HIS A 410 17.90 6.13 -17.39
N SER A 411 16.81 6.69 -17.94
CA SER A 411 16.56 6.87 -19.36
C SER A 411 16.71 5.55 -20.15
N GLY A 412 17.51 5.55 -21.23
CA GLY A 412 17.73 4.40 -22.11
C GLY A 412 18.02 3.09 -21.37
N LYS A 413 18.76 3.12 -20.25
CA LYS A 413 19.06 1.92 -19.46
C LYS A 413 17.80 1.25 -18.90
N ALA A 414 16.85 2.05 -18.45
CA ALA A 414 15.64 1.59 -17.79
C ALA A 414 14.60 1.00 -18.75
N VAL A 415 14.71 1.28 -20.06
CA VAL A 415 13.74 0.80 -21.07
C VAL A 415 14.22 -0.43 -21.85
N ILE A 416 15.44 -0.91 -21.62
CA ILE A 416 15.96 -2.13 -22.23
C ILE A 416 15.73 -3.31 -21.28
N ASP A 417 15.05 -4.34 -21.76
CA ASP A 417 14.76 -5.54 -20.98
C ASP A 417 16.00 -6.43 -20.83
N GLY A 418 16.24 -6.94 -19.62
CA GLY A 418 17.31 -7.88 -19.35
C GLY A 418 17.69 -7.94 -17.87
N ARG A 419 18.73 -8.72 -17.56
CA ARG A 419 19.18 -8.98 -16.17
C ARG A 419 19.80 -7.75 -15.51
N LEU A 420 20.33 -6.82 -16.31
CA LEU A 420 20.95 -5.58 -15.83
C LEU A 420 19.93 -4.47 -15.56
N ASN A 421 18.66 -4.67 -15.92
CA ASN A 421 17.58 -3.72 -15.65
C ASN A 421 16.80 -4.07 -14.38
N TYR A 422 17.22 -3.45 -13.27
CA TYR A 422 16.65 -3.67 -11.95
C TYR A 422 15.37 -2.88 -11.65
N LEU A 423 14.93 -1.97 -12.53
CA LEU A 423 13.69 -1.19 -12.35
C LEU A 423 12.50 -1.81 -13.07
N GLN A 424 12.75 -2.56 -14.14
CA GLN A 424 11.70 -3.01 -15.07
C GLN A 424 10.61 -3.86 -14.41
N ASN A 425 10.97 -4.80 -13.55
CA ASN A 425 9.99 -5.71 -12.94
C ASN A 425 9.04 -4.94 -12.00
N HIS A 426 9.59 -4.00 -11.23
CA HIS A 426 8.80 -3.09 -10.41
C HIS A 426 7.92 -2.19 -11.27
N TYR A 427 8.45 -1.62 -12.37
CA TYR A 427 7.68 -0.79 -13.30
C TYR A 427 6.49 -1.54 -13.92
N ARG A 428 6.73 -2.77 -14.42
CA ARG A 428 5.70 -3.64 -15.00
C ARG A 428 4.59 -4.00 -14.01
N ALA A 429 4.94 -4.17 -12.73
CA ALA A 429 4.00 -4.52 -11.67
C ALA A 429 3.17 -3.33 -11.15
N LEU A 430 3.56 -2.07 -11.44
CA LEU A 430 2.87 -0.86 -10.94
C LEU A 430 1.35 -0.86 -11.12
N PRO A 431 0.77 -1.26 -12.28
CA PRO A 431 -0.68 -1.22 -12.48
C PRO A 431 -1.44 -2.21 -11.58
N ILE A 432 -0.78 -3.28 -11.14
CA ILE A 432 -1.39 -4.36 -10.36
C ILE A 432 -1.78 -3.83 -8.97
N GLY A 433 -0.81 -3.32 -8.21
CA GLY A 433 -1.05 -2.79 -6.85
C GLY A 433 -2.03 -1.62 -6.80
N ILE A 434 -2.14 -0.85 -7.88
CA ILE A 434 -3.09 0.26 -8.01
C ILE A 434 -4.53 -0.25 -8.20
N THR A 435 -4.70 -1.40 -8.84
CA THR A 435 -5.99 -1.98 -9.23
C THR A 435 -6.56 -2.95 -8.18
N VAL A 436 -5.73 -3.81 -7.61
CA VAL A 436 -6.17 -4.88 -6.68
C VAL A 436 -6.44 -4.33 -5.27
N GLU A 437 -7.03 -5.17 -4.40
CA GLU A 437 -7.42 -4.82 -3.01
C GLU A 437 -8.37 -3.62 -2.92
N GLY A 438 -9.18 -3.42 -3.97
CA GLY A 438 -10.02 -2.26 -4.20
C GLY A 438 -9.28 -1.20 -5.00
N ALA A 439 -9.73 -0.92 -6.22
CA ALA A 439 -9.06 0.03 -7.12
C ALA A 439 -8.89 1.41 -6.45
N ASN A 440 -7.75 2.05 -6.67
CA ASN A 440 -7.42 3.35 -6.07
C ASN A 440 -8.52 4.42 -6.25
N ILE A 441 -9.24 4.38 -7.38
CA ILE A 441 -10.37 5.28 -7.66
C ILE A 441 -11.48 5.10 -6.60
N VAL A 442 -11.88 3.86 -6.33
CA VAL A 442 -12.92 3.50 -5.34
C VAL A 442 -12.42 3.74 -3.93
N THR A 443 -11.18 3.33 -3.62
CA THR A 443 -10.57 3.54 -2.30
C THR A 443 -10.55 5.03 -1.95
N ARG A 444 -10.12 5.87 -2.90
CA ARG A 444 -10.04 7.32 -2.71
C ARG A 444 -11.41 7.97 -2.47
N THR A 445 -12.43 7.63 -3.28
CA THR A 445 -13.69 8.39 -3.27
C THR A 445 -14.73 7.84 -2.29
N LEU A 446 -14.75 6.53 -2.05
CA LEU A 446 -15.78 5.86 -1.24
C LEU A 446 -15.29 5.44 0.16
N ILE A 447 -14.04 5.01 0.29
CA ILE A 447 -13.54 4.43 1.54
C ILE A 447 -12.93 5.51 2.45
N ILE A 448 -11.88 6.19 1.98
CA ILE A 448 -11.07 7.09 2.82
C ILE A 448 -11.94 8.16 3.49
N PHE A 449 -12.75 8.89 2.70
CA PHE A 449 -13.63 9.91 3.28
C PHE A 449 -15.05 9.40 3.51
N GLY A 450 -15.64 8.57 2.65
CA GLY A 450 -17.04 8.15 2.82
C GLY A 450 -17.26 7.41 4.15
N GLN A 451 -16.48 6.36 4.40
CA GLN A 451 -16.53 5.64 5.67
C GLN A 451 -15.79 6.39 6.79
N GLY A 452 -14.68 7.06 6.44
CA GLY A 452 -13.89 7.85 7.39
C GLY A 452 -14.68 9.00 8.01
N ALA A 453 -15.46 9.75 7.25
CA ALA A 453 -16.23 10.89 7.78
C ALA A 453 -17.35 10.47 8.74
N ILE A 454 -17.94 9.29 8.55
CA ILE A 454 -18.97 8.80 9.47
C ILE A 454 -18.33 8.32 10.77
N ARG A 455 -17.22 7.59 10.70
CA ARG A 455 -16.56 7.00 11.88
C ARG A 455 -15.66 7.96 12.65
N ALA A 456 -14.88 8.77 11.92
CA ALA A 456 -13.86 9.66 12.48
C ALA A 456 -14.47 10.98 12.98
N HIS A 457 -15.70 11.32 12.56
CA HIS A 457 -16.39 12.49 13.08
C HIS A 457 -16.93 12.22 14.49
N PRO A 458 -16.63 13.07 15.50
CA PRO A 458 -16.92 12.76 16.91
C PRO A 458 -18.39 12.56 17.29
N TYR A 459 -19.34 12.99 16.46
CA TYR A 459 -20.78 12.97 16.79
C TYR A 459 -21.68 12.41 15.70
N LEU A 460 -21.17 12.17 14.48
CA LEU A 460 -22.05 11.92 13.32
C LEU A 460 -22.69 10.52 13.41
N LEU A 461 -21.90 9.51 13.79
CA LEU A 461 -22.40 8.16 13.99
C LEU A 461 -23.45 8.10 15.11
N ASP A 462 -23.19 8.76 16.24
CA ASP A 462 -24.14 8.83 17.36
C ASP A 462 -25.47 9.49 16.96
N GLU A 463 -25.42 10.55 16.16
CA GLU A 463 -26.63 11.22 15.64
C GLU A 463 -27.43 10.30 14.71
N MET A 464 -26.75 9.55 13.83
CA MET A 464 -27.39 8.59 12.93
C MET A 464 -28.01 7.42 13.70
N GLN A 465 -27.32 6.92 14.73
CA GLN A 465 -27.85 5.89 15.64
C GLN A 465 -29.05 6.42 16.42
N ALA A 466 -28.98 7.65 16.94
CA ALA A 466 -30.09 8.29 17.62
C ALA A 466 -31.34 8.42 16.73
N LEU A 467 -31.17 8.71 15.43
CA LEU A 467 -32.28 8.76 14.47
C LEU A 467 -32.86 7.39 14.12
N SER A 468 -32.09 6.32 14.33
CA SER A 468 -32.48 4.94 14.04
C SER A 468 -33.10 4.24 15.26
N GLU A 469 -33.14 4.89 16.43
CA GLU A 469 -33.77 4.38 17.65
C GLU A 469 -35.29 4.19 17.43
N PRO A 470 -35.83 2.97 17.65
CA PRO A 470 -37.24 2.67 17.43
C PRO A 470 -38.21 3.49 18.30
N ASP A 471 -37.79 3.84 19.52
CA ASP A 471 -38.60 4.63 20.45
C ASP A 471 -38.50 6.14 20.12
N PRO A 472 -39.59 6.80 19.68
CA PRO A 472 -39.57 8.19 19.22
C PRO A 472 -39.11 9.19 20.29
N ASP A 473 -39.42 8.95 21.56
CA ASP A 473 -39.06 9.87 22.64
C ASP A 473 -37.58 9.72 23.02
N LYS A 474 -37.08 8.48 23.08
CA LYS A 474 -35.64 8.20 23.27
C LYS A 474 -34.80 8.67 22.09
N SER A 475 -35.30 8.46 20.87
CA SER A 475 -34.66 8.94 19.64
C SER A 475 -34.48 10.46 19.68
N LEU A 476 -35.53 11.20 20.03
CA LEU A 476 -35.47 12.66 20.11
C LEU A 476 -34.58 13.15 21.27
N ASP A 477 -34.54 12.46 22.41
CA ASP A 477 -33.64 12.79 23.53
C ASP A 477 -32.16 12.53 23.19
N ALA A 478 -31.86 11.38 22.61
CA ALA A 478 -30.53 11.04 22.15
C ALA A 478 -30.06 12.06 21.10
N PHE A 479 -30.90 12.35 20.10
CA PHE A 479 -30.57 13.31 19.06
C PHE A 479 -30.34 14.72 19.62
N ASP A 480 -31.18 15.21 20.56
CA ASP A 480 -30.96 16.50 21.22
C ASP A 480 -29.60 16.59 21.91
N ARG A 481 -29.16 15.51 22.57
CA ARG A 481 -27.86 15.46 23.24
C ARG A 481 -26.72 15.53 22.24
N HIS A 482 -26.70 14.65 21.24
CA HIS A 482 -25.59 14.54 20.30
C HIS A 482 -25.52 15.74 19.34
N PHE A 483 -26.66 16.20 18.81
CA PHE A 483 -26.72 17.35 17.91
C PHE A 483 -26.18 18.64 18.52
N TRP A 484 -26.55 18.96 19.77
CA TRP A 484 -26.05 20.18 20.42
C TRP A 484 -24.59 20.06 20.88
N ALA A 485 -24.12 18.85 21.17
CA ALA A 485 -22.69 18.61 21.39
C ALA A 485 -21.89 18.86 20.10
N HIS A 486 -22.40 18.36 18.96
CA HIS A 486 -21.85 18.61 17.63
C HIS A 486 -21.83 20.11 17.29
N VAL A 487 -22.94 20.84 17.44
CA VAL A 487 -22.97 22.30 17.22
C VAL A 487 -21.93 23.03 18.07
N GLY A 488 -21.79 22.64 19.34
CA GLY A 488 -20.77 23.18 20.24
C GLY A 488 -19.34 22.89 19.77
N HIS A 489 -19.10 21.66 19.30
CA HIS A 489 -17.82 21.25 18.72
C HIS A 489 -17.50 22.04 17.45
N SER A 490 -18.38 22.04 16.45
CA SER A 490 -18.17 22.75 15.17
C SER A 490 -17.96 24.24 15.38
N THR A 491 -18.67 24.87 16.32
CA THR A 491 -18.47 26.29 16.66
C THR A 491 -17.07 26.55 17.21
N ARG A 492 -16.58 25.72 18.14
CA ARG A 492 -15.21 25.85 18.68
C ARG A 492 -14.16 25.59 17.61
N THR A 493 -14.39 24.57 16.78
CA THR A 493 -13.51 24.20 15.67
C THR A 493 -13.45 25.31 14.62
N PHE A 494 -14.56 25.98 14.33
CA PHE A 494 -14.62 27.15 13.46
C PHE A 494 -13.75 28.32 13.96
N PHE A 495 -13.91 28.73 15.22
CA PHE A 495 -13.09 29.81 15.79
C PHE A 495 -11.60 29.42 15.88
N ARG A 496 -11.31 28.15 16.17
CA ARG A 496 -9.94 27.62 16.15
C ARG A 496 -9.34 27.67 14.74
N ALA A 497 -10.09 27.22 13.73
CA ALA A 497 -9.65 27.25 12.35
C ALA A 497 -9.37 28.69 11.89
N TRP A 498 -10.27 29.63 12.19
CA TRP A 498 -10.06 31.05 11.91
C TRP A 498 -8.82 31.60 12.63
N TRP A 499 -8.70 31.40 13.94
CA TRP A 499 -7.57 31.91 14.73
C TRP A 499 -6.23 31.35 14.24
N THR A 500 -6.14 30.04 14.06
CA THR A 500 -4.91 29.37 13.60
C THR A 500 -4.57 29.75 12.16
N ALA A 501 -5.57 30.04 11.33
CA ALA A 501 -5.36 30.48 9.96
C ALA A 501 -4.70 31.87 9.88
N TRP A 502 -5.11 32.80 10.73
CA TRP A 502 -4.56 34.15 10.74
C TRP A 502 -3.25 34.27 11.51
N THR A 503 -3.09 33.51 12.59
CA THR A 503 -1.92 33.64 13.48
C THR A 503 -0.80 32.64 13.18
N GLY A 504 -1.11 31.55 12.47
CA GLY A 504 -0.19 30.42 12.29
C GLY A 504 0.05 29.59 13.56
N ARG A 505 -0.62 29.92 14.68
CA ARG A 505 -0.39 29.31 16.00
C ARG A 505 -1.30 28.11 16.26
N GLY A 506 -1.06 27.01 15.55
CA GLY A 506 -1.68 25.72 15.85
C GLY A 506 -1.14 25.07 17.14
N ARG A 507 -1.81 24.02 17.62
CA ARG A 507 -1.34 23.22 18.76
C ARG A 507 0.00 22.55 18.42
N VAL A 508 0.94 22.59 19.34
CA VAL A 508 2.27 21.98 19.20
C VAL A 508 2.53 21.17 20.46
N PRO A 509 3.04 19.92 20.36
CA PRO A 509 3.42 19.16 21.54
C PRO A 509 4.63 19.81 22.23
N GLU A 510 4.75 19.61 23.55
CA GLU A 510 5.94 20.06 24.28
C GLU A 510 7.21 19.39 23.73
N ASN A 511 8.33 20.13 23.71
CA ASN A 511 9.62 19.65 23.21
C ASN A 511 9.59 19.18 21.74
N ALA A 512 8.79 19.83 20.89
CA ALA A 512 8.74 19.54 19.45
C ALA A 512 10.02 19.92 18.68
N GLY A 513 10.87 20.79 19.22
CA GLY A 513 12.15 21.19 18.59
C GLY A 513 11.95 21.76 17.17
N ASP A 514 12.82 21.36 16.25
CA ASP A 514 12.88 21.87 14.88
C ASP A 514 11.64 21.58 14.02
N VAL A 515 10.80 20.60 14.43
CA VAL A 515 9.56 20.24 13.74
C VAL A 515 8.32 20.91 14.35
N GLY A 516 8.47 21.72 15.39
CA GLY A 516 7.38 22.49 16.01
C GLY A 516 6.53 23.30 15.02
N PRO A 517 7.13 24.02 14.05
CA PRO A 517 6.37 24.72 13.00
C PRO A 517 5.52 23.80 12.13
N ILE A 518 5.97 22.56 11.90
CA ILE A 518 5.22 21.57 11.10
C ILE A 518 4.00 21.10 11.88
N TYR A 519 4.13 20.78 13.17
CA TYR A 519 2.99 20.47 14.05
C TYR A 519 1.96 21.60 14.11
N ALA A 520 2.41 22.86 14.21
CA ALA A 520 1.53 24.02 14.23
C ALA A 520 0.72 24.14 12.94
N ARG A 521 1.38 24.00 11.78
CA ARG A 521 0.72 24.02 10.47
C ARG A 521 -0.21 22.84 10.27
N LEU A 522 0.17 21.65 10.73
CA LEU A 522 -0.67 20.46 10.63
C LEU A 522 -1.95 20.60 11.48
N SER A 523 -1.83 21.14 12.69
CA SER A 523 -3.00 21.47 13.54
C SER A 523 -3.92 22.52 12.91
N ARG A 524 -3.34 23.54 12.25
CA ARG A 524 -4.11 24.53 11.47
C ARG A 524 -4.88 23.85 10.34
N TRP A 525 -4.22 22.99 9.58
CA TRP A 525 -4.85 22.30 8.45
C TRP A 525 -5.93 21.31 8.89
N SER A 526 -5.72 20.62 10.01
CA SER A 526 -6.73 19.76 10.63
C SER A 526 -7.97 20.57 11.01
N ALA A 527 -7.82 21.74 11.66
CA ALA A 527 -8.95 22.61 11.97
C ALA A 527 -9.69 23.11 10.71
N ALA A 528 -8.95 23.49 9.67
CA ALA A 528 -9.53 23.91 8.39
C ALA A 528 -10.25 22.77 7.66
N PHE A 529 -9.68 21.57 7.70
CA PHE A 529 -10.29 20.36 7.17
C PHE A 529 -11.61 20.06 7.86
N ALA A 530 -11.63 20.05 9.20
CA ALA A 530 -12.84 19.77 9.99
C ALA A 530 -13.98 20.74 9.65
N VAL A 531 -13.72 22.05 9.60
CA VAL A 531 -14.73 23.05 9.21
C VAL A 531 -15.22 22.82 7.77
N THR A 532 -14.33 22.46 6.85
CA THR A 532 -14.69 22.20 5.45
C THR A 532 -15.53 20.94 5.34
N ALA A 533 -15.20 19.88 6.09
CA ALA A 533 -15.93 18.62 6.14
C ALA A 533 -17.33 18.82 6.75
N ASP A 534 -17.44 19.50 7.90
CA ASP A 534 -18.72 19.83 8.54
C ASP A 534 -19.62 20.62 7.60
N MET A 535 -19.06 21.60 6.88
CA MET A 535 -19.83 22.40 5.94
C MET A 535 -20.25 21.62 4.69
N ALA A 536 -19.41 20.69 4.21
CA ALA A 536 -19.78 19.77 3.15
C ALA A 536 -20.92 18.85 3.59
N LEU A 537 -20.84 18.28 4.81
CA LEU A 537 -21.89 17.45 5.40
C LEU A 537 -23.19 18.25 5.61
N LEU A 538 -23.11 19.48 6.12
CA LEU A 538 -24.25 20.36 6.35
C LEU A 538 -24.99 20.70 5.05
N THR A 539 -24.25 20.96 3.97
CA THR A 539 -24.82 21.48 2.72
C THR A 539 -25.22 20.39 1.73
N LEU A 540 -24.57 19.23 1.78
CA LEU A 540 -24.84 18.11 0.89
C LEU A 540 -25.60 16.97 1.56
N GLY A 541 -25.53 16.82 2.89
CA GLY A 541 -26.12 15.72 3.64
C GLY A 541 -25.77 14.37 3.01
N GLY A 542 -26.78 13.49 2.89
CA GLY A 542 -26.63 12.19 2.23
C GLY A 542 -26.24 12.25 0.74
N ALA A 543 -26.31 13.41 0.08
CA ALA A 543 -25.83 13.55 -1.31
C ALA A 543 -24.31 13.60 -1.42
N LEU A 544 -23.58 13.84 -0.31
CA LEU A 544 -22.12 13.88 -0.30
C LEU A 544 -21.51 12.56 -0.81
N LYS A 545 -22.14 11.42 -0.50
CA LYS A 545 -21.71 10.10 -1.00
C LYS A 545 -21.72 9.98 -2.53
N ARG A 546 -22.60 10.74 -3.20
CA ARG A 546 -22.68 10.81 -4.68
C ARG A 546 -21.79 11.90 -5.28
N LYS A 547 -21.18 12.74 -4.45
CA LYS A 547 -20.26 13.81 -4.88
C LYS A 547 -18.82 13.33 -4.73
N GLU A 548 -18.49 12.26 -5.44
CA GLU A 548 -17.20 11.54 -5.33
C GLU A 548 -15.96 12.42 -5.53
N MET A 549 -16.05 13.46 -6.38
CA MET A 549 -14.95 14.42 -6.54
C MET A 549 -14.70 15.26 -5.28
N ILE A 550 -15.75 15.60 -4.52
CA ILE A 550 -15.65 16.36 -3.27
C ILE A 550 -15.16 15.43 -2.16
N SER A 551 -15.77 14.25 -1.99
CA SER A 551 -15.34 13.28 -0.98
C SER A 551 -13.90 12.85 -1.21
N GLY A 552 -13.50 12.59 -2.46
CA GLY A 552 -12.13 12.21 -2.80
C GLY A 552 -11.10 13.28 -2.46
N ARG A 553 -11.39 14.57 -2.68
CA ARG A 553 -10.49 15.68 -2.30
C ARG A 553 -10.37 15.82 -0.79
N LEU A 554 -11.46 15.66 -0.05
CA LEU A 554 -11.40 15.62 1.41
C LEU A 554 -10.59 14.41 1.89
N GLY A 555 -10.75 13.26 1.24
CA GLY A 555 -9.94 12.07 1.49
C GLY A 555 -8.45 12.31 1.26
N ASP A 556 -8.07 12.99 0.18
CA ASP A 556 -6.67 13.37 -0.08
C ASP A 556 -6.13 14.27 1.03
N ALA A 557 -6.90 15.28 1.47
CA ALA A 557 -6.47 16.19 2.54
C ALA A 557 -6.24 15.45 3.87
N LEU A 558 -7.18 14.59 4.27
CA LEU A 558 -7.04 13.75 5.47
C LEU A 558 -5.80 12.84 5.39
N SER A 559 -5.63 12.21 4.23
CA SER A 559 -4.53 11.28 3.99
C SER A 559 -3.15 11.93 4.04
N GLU A 560 -3.00 13.10 3.41
CA GLU A 560 -1.75 13.86 3.47
C GLU A 560 -1.45 14.27 4.92
N MET A 561 -2.46 14.66 5.71
CA MET A 561 -2.25 14.95 7.13
C MET A 561 -1.78 13.73 7.93
N TYR A 562 -2.36 12.56 7.68
CA TYR A 562 -1.95 11.29 8.30
C TYR A 562 -0.50 10.94 7.95
N LEU A 563 -0.12 11.06 6.67
CA LEU A 563 1.24 10.77 6.22
C LEU A 563 2.27 11.74 6.81
N LEU A 564 1.93 13.03 6.96
CA LEU A 564 2.79 14.00 7.63
C LEU A 564 2.94 13.70 9.13
N ALA A 565 1.86 13.28 9.80
CA ALA A 565 1.95 12.82 11.18
C ALA A 565 2.86 11.59 11.30
N ALA A 566 2.77 10.66 10.36
CA ALA A 566 3.66 9.50 10.30
C ALA A 566 5.13 9.90 10.08
N VAL A 567 5.41 10.86 9.19
CA VAL A 567 6.76 11.42 8.96
C VAL A 567 7.34 12.01 10.25
N LEU A 568 6.54 12.77 11.01
CA LEU A 568 6.95 13.33 12.29
C LEU A 568 7.21 12.24 13.35
N LYS A 569 6.34 11.22 13.41
CA LYS A 569 6.50 10.09 14.32
C LYS A 569 7.74 9.26 14.00
N ARG A 570 7.98 8.95 12.73
CA ARG A 570 9.20 8.27 12.29
C ARG A 570 10.45 9.05 12.69
N TRP A 571 10.49 10.36 12.42
CA TRP A 571 11.63 11.19 12.77
C TRP A 571 11.90 11.18 14.29
N GLU A 572 10.85 11.15 15.11
CA GLU A 572 10.98 11.01 16.57
C GLU A 572 11.46 9.61 16.99
N ASP A 573 10.90 8.54 16.42
CA ASP A 573 11.23 7.14 16.73
C ASP A 573 12.63 6.72 16.28
N ASP A 574 13.12 7.33 15.19
CA ASP A 574 14.47 7.14 14.68
C ASP A 574 15.48 7.99 15.48
N GLY A 575 15.06 8.80 16.46
CA GLY A 575 15.97 9.53 17.36
C GLY A 575 16.27 10.97 16.98
N ARG A 576 15.40 11.60 16.17
CA ARG A 576 15.44 13.03 15.79
C ARG A 576 16.72 13.46 15.08
N HIS A 577 17.21 12.62 14.16
CA HIS A 577 18.40 12.92 13.38
C HIS A 577 18.23 14.20 12.56
N SER A 578 19.12 15.18 12.76
CA SER A 578 19.10 16.46 12.04
C SER A 578 19.37 16.30 10.54
N GLU A 579 20.10 15.24 10.18
CA GLU A 579 20.39 14.86 8.80
C GLU A 579 19.12 14.55 7.99
N ASP A 580 18.06 14.04 8.64
CA ASP A 580 16.80 13.67 7.96
C ASP A 580 15.83 14.86 7.85
N LEU A 581 16.15 15.98 8.51
CA LEU A 581 15.26 17.14 8.62
C LEU A 581 14.89 17.76 7.25
N PRO A 582 15.78 17.84 6.25
CA PRO A 582 15.39 18.25 4.90
C PRO A 582 14.31 17.37 4.28
N LEU A 583 14.36 16.03 4.43
CA LEU A 583 13.29 15.15 3.93
C LEU A 583 11.97 15.38 4.67
N VAL A 584 12.03 15.57 5.99
CA VAL A 584 10.86 15.90 6.81
C VAL A 584 10.22 17.23 6.34
N ARG A 585 11.04 18.25 6.08
CA ARG A 585 10.59 19.55 5.58
C ARG A 585 10.04 19.46 4.15
N TYR A 586 10.71 18.70 3.27
CA TYR A 586 10.27 18.51 1.89
C TYR A 586 8.91 17.80 1.83
N ALA A 587 8.75 16.73 2.62
CA ALA A 587 7.47 16.04 2.77
C ALA A 587 6.39 17.01 3.29
N ALA A 588 6.71 17.81 4.32
CA ALA A 588 5.80 18.80 4.87
C ALA A 588 5.36 19.86 3.85
N GLU A 589 6.28 20.51 3.14
CA GLU A 589 5.90 21.55 2.16
C GLU A 589 5.09 20.97 0.99
N THR A 590 5.45 19.78 0.52
CA THR A 590 4.69 19.06 -0.51
C THR A 590 3.29 18.69 -0.01
N GLY A 591 3.18 18.12 1.19
CA GLY A 591 1.91 17.74 1.80
C GLY A 591 1.02 18.95 2.05
N PHE A 592 1.56 20.05 2.58
CA PHE A 592 0.79 21.28 2.79
C PHE A 592 0.30 21.93 1.50
N ALA A 593 1.10 21.87 0.41
CA ALA A 593 0.64 22.30 -0.91
C ALA A 593 -0.53 21.43 -1.42
N ARG A 594 -0.43 20.10 -1.26
CA ARG A 594 -1.49 19.15 -1.64
C ARG A 594 -2.76 19.33 -0.81
N ILE A 595 -2.65 19.43 0.52
CA ILE A 595 -3.79 19.71 1.43
C ILE A 595 -4.46 21.02 1.05
N GLY A 596 -3.68 22.10 0.87
CA GLY A 596 -4.21 23.41 0.53
C GLY A 596 -4.97 23.41 -0.80
N ARG A 597 -4.44 22.73 -1.83
CA ARG A 597 -5.11 22.55 -3.12
C ARG A 597 -6.41 21.76 -2.98
N ALA A 598 -6.36 20.61 -2.32
CA ALA A 598 -7.52 19.73 -2.15
C ALA A 598 -8.69 20.43 -1.43
N LEU A 599 -8.38 21.18 -0.36
CA LEU A 599 -9.39 21.96 0.37
C LEU A 599 -9.92 23.15 -0.45
N ASP A 600 -9.06 23.87 -1.18
CA ASP A 600 -9.53 24.98 -2.03
C ASP A 600 -10.44 24.51 -3.14
N GLU A 601 -10.06 23.43 -3.83
CA GLU A 601 -10.89 22.85 -4.88
C GLU A 601 -12.19 22.30 -4.33
N THR A 602 -12.18 21.75 -3.11
CA THR A 602 -13.40 21.34 -2.42
C THR A 602 -14.33 22.53 -2.20
N ILE A 603 -13.83 23.58 -1.55
CA ILE A 603 -14.60 24.79 -1.23
C ILE A 603 -15.13 25.46 -2.51
N ALA A 604 -14.30 25.54 -3.56
CA ALA A 604 -14.67 26.16 -4.84
C ALA A 604 -15.77 25.39 -5.58
N ASN A 605 -15.89 24.07 -5.36
CA ASN A 605 -16.85 23.20 -6.02
C ASN A 605 -18.05 22.81 -5.15
N LEU A 606 -18.18 23.37 -3.94
CA LEU A 606 -19.39 23.20 -3.14
C LEU A 606 -20.59 23.87 -3.84
N PRO A 607 -21.72 23.16 -4.03
CA PRO A 607 -22.91 23.75 -4.68
C PRO A 607 -23.44 25.00 -3.96
N ALA A 608 -23.30 25.04 -2.64
CA ALA A 608 -23.65 26.20 -1.81
C ALA A 608 -22.57 27.30 -1.96
N ARG A 609 -22.67 28.13 -3.00
CA ARG A 609 -21.64 29.15 -3.33
C ARG A 609 -21.33 30.12 -2.20
N TRP A 610 -22.30 30.41 -1.33
CA TRP A 610 -22.11 31.26 -0.16
C TRP A 610 -21.08 30.69 0.83
N VAL A 611 -20.96 29.35 0.90
CA VAL A 611 -19.92 28.67 1.68
C VAL A 611 -18.54 29.03 1.15
N GLY A 612 -18.38 29.08 -0.17
CA GLY A 612 -17.12 29.48 -0.79
C GLY A 612 -16.71 30.90 -0.40
N TRP A 613 -17.66 31.84 -0.38
CA TRP A 613 -17.42 33.22 0.05
C TRP A 613 -17.07 33.33 1.54
N LEU A 614 -17.61 32.44 2.38
CA LEU A 614 -17.32 32.41 3.81
C LEU A 614 -15.99 31.72 4.12
N LEU A 615 -15.81 30.47 3.68
CA LEU A 615 -14.70 29.61 4.09
C LEU A 615 -13.36 30.01 3.49
N ARG A 616 -13.34 30.44 2.22
CA ARG A 616 -12.08 30.74 1.52
C ARG A 616 -11.27 31.86 2.20
N PRO A 617 -11.82 33.05 2.50
CA PRO A 617 -11.06 34.08 3.23
C PRO A 617 -10.80 33.70 4.70
N LEU A 618 -11.64 32.86 5.29
CA LEU A 618 -11.57 32.50 6.71
C LEU A 618 -10.47 31.48 6.99
N LEU A 619 -10.38 30.43 6.16
CA LEU A 619 -9.48 29.29 6.37
C LEU A 619 -8.13 29.47 5.69
N ARG A 620 -8.05 30.32 4.66
CA ARG A 620 -6.89 30.41 3.77
C ARG A 620 -6.20 31.79 3.62
N PRO A 621 -6.16 32.68 4.62
CA PRO A 621 -5.30 33.86 4.54
C PRO A 621 -3.82 33.41 4.47
N GLY A 622 -3.10 33.88 3.45
CA GLY A 622 -1.67 33.60 3.25
C GLY A 622 -1.30 32.14 2.96
N ALA A 623 -2.27 31.24 2.76
CA ALA A 623 -2.04 29.78 2.69
C ALA A 623 -2.06 29.24 1.25
N HIS A 624 -1.16 29.76 0.42
CA HIS A 624 -0.79 29.12 -0.85
C HIS A 624 0.51 28.37 -0.58
N GLY A 625 0.43 27.05 -0.38
CA GLY A 625 1.64 26.24 -0.31
C GLY A 625 2.34 26.31 -1.66
N CYS A 626 3.54 26.89 -1.69
CA CYS A 626 4.36 26.99 -2.90
C CYS A 626 5.10 25.69 -3.24
N GLY A 627 4.98 24.67 -2.40
CA GLY A 627 5.80 23.46 -2.46
C GLY A 627 7.20 23.70 -1.89
N PRO A 628 8.09 22.71 -2.00
CA PRO A 628 9.49 22.83 -1.58
C PRO A 628 10.24 23.85 -2.45
N THR A 629 11.23 24.53 -1.87
CA THR A 629 12.15 25.43 -2.60
C THR A 629 13.19 24.63 -3.38
N ASP A 630 13.84 25.27 -4.35
CA ASP A 630 14.93 24.65 -5.11
C ASP A 630 16.08 24.20 -4.20
N ASP A 631 16.51 25.04 -3.25
CA ASP A 631 17.54 24.68 -2.26
C ASP A 631 17.17 23.45 -1.42
N LEU A 632 15.90 23.33 -1.01
CA LEU A 632 15.43 22.19 -0.23
C LEU A 632 15.35 20.93 -1.11
N THR A 633 14.98 21.10 -2.38
CA THR A 633 14.94 20.06 -3.39
C THR A 633 16.34 19.51 -3.64
N GLU A 634 17.32 20.39 -3.89
CA GLU A 634 18.72 20.01 -4.03
C GLU A 634 19.21 19.30 -2.76
N ALA A 635 18.97 19.85 -1.57
CA ALA A 635 19.39 19.23 -0.32
C ALA A 635 18.87 17.78 -0.17
N CYS A 636 17.62 17.51 -0.56
CA CYS A 636 17.05 16.15 -0.52
C CYS A 636 17.64 15.24 -1.60
N ALA A 637 17.85 15.74 -2.82
CA ALA A 637 18.47 14.98 -3.90
C ALA A 637 19.89 14.54 -3.52
N MET A 638 20.66 15.45 -2.93
CA MET A 638 22.05 15.21 -2.58
C MET A 638 22.22 14.18 -1.45
N MET A 639 21.17 13.92 -0.65
CA MET A 639 21.19 12.87 0.38
C MET A 639 21.30 11.47 -0.19
N ILE A 640 20.63 11.18 -1.31
CA ILE A 640 20.70 9.86 -1.95
C ILE A 640 21.86 9.77 -2.96
N TYR A 641 22.38 10.91 -3.40
CA TYR A 641 23.55 11.03 -4.27
C TYR A 641 24.87 10.75 -3.52
N HIS A 642 25.06 11.36 -2.35
CA HIS A 642 26.25 11.17 -1.52
C HIS A 642 26.11 9.98 -0.56
N PRO A 643 27.23 9.34 -0.16
CA PRO A 643 27.22 8.44 0.98
C PRO A 643 26.78 9.24 2.21
N SER A 644 25.67 8.84 2.82
CA SER A 644 25.09 9.52 3.97
C SER A 644 24.33 8.53 4.85
N ALA A 645 24.29 8.78 6.15
CA ALA A 645 23.52 7.90 7.04
C ALA A 645 22.00 7.99 6.75
N THR A 646 21.50 9.12 6.22
CA THR A 646 20.12 9.24 5.71
C THR A 646 19.86 8.27 4.57
N ARG A 647 20.78 8.15 3.60
CA ARG A 647 20.68 7.18 2.51
C ARG A 647 20.57 5.76 3.06
N ASP A 648 21.42 5.41 4.02
CA ASP A 648 21.40 4.08 4.64
C ASP A 648 20.10 3.83 5.42
N ARG A 649 19.55 4.83 6.13
CA ARG A 649 18.25 4.73 6.81
C ARG A 649 17.05 4.65 5.85
N LEU A 650 17.12 5.25 4.66
CA LEU A 650 16.08 5.15 3.63
C LEU A 650 16.03 3.74 3.03
N ILE A 651 17.20 3.16 2.78
CA ILE A 651 17.34 1.79 2.29
C ILE A 651 16.94 0.82 3.39
N GLY A 652 17.39 1.03 4.63
CA GLY A 652 17.13 0.11 5.74
C GLY A 652 17.58 -1.31 5.39
N GLN A 653 16.73 -2.29 5.68
CA GLN A 653 17.03 -3.72 5.48
C GLN A 653 16.53 -4.24 4.12
N LEU A 654 16.88 -3.60 3.00
CA LEU A 654 16.63 -4.23 1.69
C LEU A 654 17.55 -5.44 1.46
N HIS A 655 17.18 -6.33 0.54
CA HIS A 655 18.06 -7.40 0.09
C HIS A 655 19.37 -6.81 -0.47
N ARG A 656 20.49 -7.42 -0.06
CA ARG A 656 21.81 -7.05 -0.59
C ARG A 656 22.05 -7.87 -1.84
N ALA A 657 21.98 -7.20 -3.00
CA ALA A 657 22.17 -7.83 -4.30
C ALA A 657 23.56 -8.47 -4.47
N ALA A 658 23.61 -9.57 -5.22
CA ALA A 658 24.86 -10.23 -5.60
C ALA A 658 25.76 -9.31 -6.44
N GLU A 659 27.09 -9.40 -6.28
CA GLU A 659 28.05 -8.47 -6.91
C GLU A 659 27.95 -8.40 -8.44
N ASP A 660 27.60 -9.51 -9.08
CA ASP A 660 27.49 -9.64 -10.53
C ASP A 660 26.12 -9.22 -11.09
N SER A 661 25.12 -9.03 -10.23
CA SER A 661 23.78 -8.54 -10.60
C SER A 661 23.79 -7.05 -10.99
N GLY A 662 22.74 -6.57 -11.65
CA GLY A 662 22.60 -5.15 -12.01
C GLY A 662 22.80 -4.19 -10.82
N PRO A 663 22.06 -4.34 -9.70
CA PRO A 663 22.26 -3.51 -8.51
C PRO A 663 23.62 -3.70 -7.83
N GLY A 664 24.18 -4.92 -7.82
CA GLY A 664 25.50 -5.18 -7.22
C GLY A 664 26.65 -4.53 -7.98
N ARG A 665 26.61 -4.57 -9.32
CA ARG A 665 27.53 -3.83 -10.19
C ARG A 665 27.42 -2.33 -9.94
N LEU A 666 26.19 -1.82 -9.80
CA LEU A 666 25.95 -0.42 -9.48
C LEU A 666 26.54 -0.02 -8.12
N ALA A 667 26.33 -0.83 -7.09
CA ALA A 667 26.90 -0.57 -5.76
C ALA A 667 28.44 -0.55 -5.80
N THR A 668 29.04 -1.50 -6.52
CA THR A 668 30.50 -1.58 -6.71
C THR A 668 31.04 -0.35 -7.44
N ALA A 669 30.43 0.02 -8.56
CA ALA A 669 30.82 1.21 -9.33
C ALA A 669 30.64 2.50 -8.51
N TYR A 670 29.56 2.61 -7.74
CA TYR A 670 29.30 3.75 -6.86
C TYR A 670 30.40 3.92 -5.83
N GLN A 671 30.79 2.85 -5.13
CA GLN A 671 31.87 2.88 -4.17
C GLN A 671 33.21 3.29 -4.82
N GLN A 672 33.57 2.67 -5.94
CA GLN A 672 34.83 2.98 -6.64
C GLN A 672 34.87 4.42 -7.16
N VAL A 673 33.76 4.95 -7.65
CA VAL A 673 33.66 6.36 -8.09
C VAL A 673 33.79 7.33 -6.91
N VAL A 674 33.21 7.01 -5.76
CA VAL A 674 33.37 7.82 -4.54
C VAL A 674 34.83 7.82 -4.07
N GLU A 675 35.48 6.64 -4.03
CA GLU A 675 36.88 6.52 -3.63
C GLU A 675 37.84 7.23 -4.60
N ALA A 676 37.53 7.21 -5.90
CA ALA A 676 38.34 7.85 -6.93
C ALA A 676 38.05 9.36 -7.12
N GLU A 677 37.08 9.95 -6.43
CA GLU A 677 36.66 11.34 -6.62
C GLU A 677 37.78 12.38 -6.44
N PRO A 678 38.65 12.30 -5.41
CA PRO A 678 39.76 13.24 -5.25
C PRO A 678 40.72 13.21 -6.44
N LEU A 679 41.01 12.00 -6.96
CA LEU A 679 41.87 11.80 -8.12
C LEU A 679 41.22 12.31 -9.40
N ALA A 680 39.92 12.02 -9.59
CA ALA A 680 39.17 12.49 -10.74
C ALA A 680 39.07 14.03 -10.75
N LYS A 681 38.94 14.67 -9.58
CA LYS A 681 38.99 16.13 -9.45
C LYS A 681 40.37 16.67 -9.83
N ARG A 682 41.45 16.08 -9.32
CA ARG A 682 42.83 16.45 -9.69
C ARG A 682 43.06 16.36 -11.20
N LEU A 683 42.61 15.28 -11.83
CA LEU A 683 42.73 15.09 -13.27
C LEU A 683 41.96 16.15 -14.07
N ARG A 684 40.73 16.50 -13.64
CA ARG A 684 39.94 17.57 -14.27
C ARG A 684 40.61 18.94 -14.14
N ASP A 685 41.11 19.28 -12.96
CA ASP A 685 41.77 20.57 -12.70
C ASP A 685 43.06 20.73 -13.55
N LEU A 686 43.71 19.61 -13.90
CA LEU A 686 44.86 19.58 -14.81
C LEU A 686 44.49 19.72 -16.29
N GLY A 687 43.23 19.50 -16.67
CA GLY A 687 42.76 19.61 -18.05
C GLY A 687 43.43 18.64 -19.04
N THR A 688 43.91 17.49 -18.56
CA THR A 688 44.62 16.49 -19.39
C THR A 688 43.94 15.12 -19.31
N SER A 689 44.20 14.26 -20.29
CA SER A 689 43.68 12.89 -20.32
C SER A 689 44.42 11.98 -19.33
N LEU A 690 43.76 10.90 -18.90
CA LEU A 690 44.31 9.93 -17.94
C LEU A 690 45.70 9.41 -18.35
N ASP A 691 45.88 8.99 -19.61
CA ASP A 691 47.15 8.47 -20.11
C ASP A 691 48.27 9.51 -20.11
N LYS A 692 47.98 10.73 -20.58
CA LYS A 692 48.93 11.85 -20.56
C LYS A 692 49.33 12.26 -19.14
N ALA A 693 48.41 12.18 -18.17
CA ALA A 693 48.71 12.46 -16.78
C ALA A 693 49.67 11.42 -16.17
N ARG A 694 49.56 10.15 -16.59
CA ARG A 694 50.50 9.08 -16.22
C ARG A 694 51.86 9.28 -16.90
N GLU A 695 51.88 9.52 -18.21
CA GLU A 695 53.11 9.76 -18.97
C GLU A 695 53.90 10.97 -18.46
N ALA A 696 53.21 12.02 -18.01
CA ALA A 696 53.82 13.21 -17.40
C ALA A 696 54.28 12.99 -15.95
N GLY A 697 54.10 11.81 -15.37
CA GLY A 697 54.45 11.49 -13.98
C GLY A 697 53.58 12.19 -12.92
N VAL A 698 52.42 12.71 -13.33
CA VAL A 698 51.48 13.44 -12.46
C VAL A 698 50.51 12.50 -11.74
N LEU A 699 50.27 11.31 -12.31
CA LEU A 699 49.60 10.18 -11.65
C LEU A 699 50.60 9.05 -11.44
N SER A 700 50.57 8.43 -10.26
CA SER A 700 51.22 7.14 -10.05
C SER A 700 50.46 6.01 -10.75
N ASP A 701 51.13 4.88 -10.99
CA ASP A 701 50.48 3.69 -11.58
C ASP A 701 49.27 3.22 -10.75
N ALA A 702 49.35 3.28 -9.41
CA ALA A 702 48.24 2.91 -8.54
C ALA A 702 47.03 3.85 -8.67
N GLU A 703 47.27 5.17 -8.82
CA GLU A 703 46.21 6.15 -9.05
C GLU A 703 45.59 6.02 -10.44
N TYR A 704 46.40 5.68 -11.45
CA TYR A 704 45.93 5.34 -12.79
C TYR A 704 45.02 4.12 -12.76
N ASP A 705 45.47 3.02 -12.14
CA ASP A 705 44.70 1.78 -12.02
C ASP A 705 43.40 1.98 -11.22
N GLN A 706 43.40 2.88 -10.23
CA GLN A 706 42.19 3.21 -9.48
C GLN A 706 41.14 3.92 -10.35
N LEU A 707 41.56 4.93 -11.13
CA LEU A 707 40.66 5.65 -12.03
C LEU A 707 40.15 4.75 -13.15
N GLN A 708 41.02 3.91 -13.72
CA GLN A 708 40.64 2.95 -14.75
C GLN A 708 39.63 1.92 -14.22
N ARG A 709 39.86 1.33 -13.04
CA ARG A 709 38.91 0.39 -12.42
C ARG A 709 37.53 1.01 -12.22
N ALA A 710 37.49 2.26 -11.73
CA ALA A 710 36.23 2.98 -11.55
C ALA A 710 35.50 3.20 -12.89
N GLU A 711 36.23 3.58 -13.95
CA GLU A 711 35.66 3.77 -15.28
C GLU A 711 35.13 2.46 -15.89
N GLU A 712 35.88 1.36 -15.79
CA GLU A 712 35.44 0.03 -16.23
C GLU A 712 34.19 -0.45 -15.48
N ALA A 713 34.12 -0.19 -14.17
CA ALA A 713 32.93 -0.51 -13.38
C ALA A 713 31.71 0.33 -13.81
N VAL A 714 31.89 1.64 -14.08
CA VAL A 714 30.83 2.48 -14.62
C VAL A 714 30.36 1.97 -15.98
N GLN A 715 31.26 1.61 -16.89
CA GLN A 715 30.92 1.08 -18.20
C GLN A 715 30.04 -0.18 -18.10
N LYS A 716 30.38 -1.10 -17.19
CA LYS A 716 29.57 -2.31 -16.93
C LYS A 716 28.17 -2.02 -16.41
N VAL A 717 27.97 -0.91 -15.72
CA VAL A 717 26.64 -0.49 -15.21
C VAL A 717 25.84 0.25 -16.27
N VAL A 718 26.50 1.10 -17.06
CA VAL A 718 25.89 1.85 -18.17
C VAL A 718 25.49 0.93 -19.31
N ALA A 719 26.22 -0.17 -19.51
CA ALA A 719 25.84 -1.22 -20.44
C ALA A 719 24.41 -1.72 -20.15
N VAL A 720 23.73 -2.06 -21.23
CA VAL A 720 22.40 -2.69 -21.23
C VAL A 720 22.55 -4.11 -21.77
N ASP A 721 21.60 -4.97 -21.47
CA ASP A 721 21.58 -6.31 -22.05
C ASP A 721 21.41 -6.23 -23.57
N GLU A 722 22.14 -7.09 -24.27
CA GLU A 722 22.01 -7.34 -25.70
C GLU A 722 21.83 -8.85 -25.90
N PHE A 723 21.11 -9.23 -26.95
CA PHE A 723 20.81 -10.63 -27.24
C PHE A 723 21.29 -10.95 -28.65
N THR A 724 22.17 -11.94 -28.77
CA THR A 724 22.52 -12.53 -30.07
C THR A 724 21.27 -13.11 -30.75
N PRO A 725 21.26 -13.28 -32.09
CA PRO A 725 20.16 -13.95 -32.77
C PRO A 725 19.82 -15.33 -32.17
N GLU A 726 20.83 -16.09 -31.73
CA GLU A 726 20.65 -17.37 -31.07
C GLU A 726 19.98 -17.25 -29.69
N GLU A 727 20.37 -16.26 -28.88
CA GLU A 727 19.75 -16.02 -27.57
C GLU A 727 18.31 -15.51 -27.71
N LEU A 728 18.07 -14.61 -28.67
CA LEU A 728 16.74 -14.11 -28.95
C LEU A 728 15.82 -15.24 -29.46
N ALA A 729 16.32 -16.14 -30.31
CA ALA A 729 15.59 -17.34 -30.73
C ALA A 729 15.31 -18.31 -29.57
N ARG A 730 16.10 -18.33 -28.50
CA ARG A 730 15.77 -19.11 -27.29
C ARG A 730 14.60 -18.50 -26.51
N LEU A 731 14.45 -17.18 -26.53
CA LEU A 731 13.33 -16.47 -25.92
C LEU A 731 12.07 -16.57 -26.79
N PHE A 732 12.24 -16.57 -28.10
CA PHE A 732 11.18 -16.64 -29.10
C PHE A 732 11.47 -17.77 -30.11
N PRO A 733 11.13 -19.03 -29.78
CA PRO A 733 11.47 -20.19 -30.62
C PRO A 733 10.95 -20.14 -32.06
N ASP A 734 9.86 -19.41 -32.30
CA ASP A 734 9.24 -19.25 -33.62
C ASP A 734 9.87 -18.11 -34.45
N LEU A 735 10.87 -17.40 -33.92
CA LEU A 735 11.57 -16.35 -34.65
C LEU A 735 12.41 -16.97 -35.78
N GLU A 736 11.98 -16.78 -37.04
CA GLU A 736 12.74 -17.20 -38.21
C GLU A 736 14.14 -16.58 -38.17
N ARG A 737 15.18 -17.42 -38.34
CA ARG A 737 16.56 -16.94 -38.41
C ARG A 737 16.68 -15.98 -39.58
N ALA A 738 17.07 -14.73 -39.30
CA ALA A 738 17.43 -13.79 -40.34
C ALA A 738 18.50 -14.43 -41.24
N PRO A 739 18.40 -14.31 -42.57
CA PRO A 739 19.42 -14.82 -43.47
C PRO A 739 20.77 -14.19 -43.12
N ASP A 740 21.80 -15.02 -43.10
CA ASP A 740 23.15 -14.66 -42.69
C ASP A 740 23.67 -13.47 -43.52
N ILE A 741 23.89 -12.33 -42.87
CA ILE A 741 24.31 -11.07 -43.51
C ILE A 741 25.74 -11.21 -44.09
N SER A 742 26.52 -12.20 -43.64
CA SER A 742 27.83 -12.52 -44.22
C SER A 742 27.72 -12.97 -45.68
N VAL A 743 26.66 -13.68 -46.04
CA VAL A 743 26.41 -14.16 -47.42
C VAL A 743 26.01 -12.99 -48.34
N GLN A 744 25.47 -11.89 -47.81
CA GLN A 744 25.12 -10.72 -48.62
C GLN A 744 26.32 -9.81 -48.93
N LYS A 745 27.40 -9.85 -48.14
CA LYS A 745 28.62 -9.08 -48.44
C LYS A 745 29.49 -9.73 -49.51
N GLU A 746 29.53 -11.06 -49.60
CA GLU A 746 30.25 -11.77 -50.68
C GLU A 746 29.57 -11.66 -52.06
N VAL A 747 28.32 -11.24 -52.13
CA VAL A 747 27.60 -10.99 -53.41
C VAL A 747 27.70 -9.51 -53.84
N ALA A 748 28.27 -8.65 -52.98
CA ALA A 748 28.45 -7.21 -53.22
C ALA A 748 29.91 -6.79 -53.46
N GLU A 749 30.86 -7.73 -53.39
CA GLU A 749 32.24 -7.62 -53.90
C GLU A 749 32.39 -8.47 -55.17
#